data_AF-A0A2D7CAG9-F1
#
_entry.id   AF-A0A2D7CAG9-F1
#
_cell.length_a   1.000
_cell.length_b   1.000
_cell.length_c   1.000
_cell.angle_alpha   90.00
_cell.angle_beta   90.00
_cell.angle_gamma   90.00
#
_symmetry.space_group_name_H-M   'P 1'
#
loop_
_entity.id
_entity.type
_entity.pdbx_description
1 polymer ?
#
loop_
_entity_poly.entity_id
_entity_poly.type
_entity_poly.pdbx_seq_one_letter_code
_entity_poly.pdbx_strand_id
1 'polypeptide(L)'
;MQNRHRHVEVPRNASRTMRRPATAVALVLTMLLAGCVSLGQDSVEPPTDDVDMPTVIETPWILALSETVRNPVAGDVLIFEVKGGAEDHLDAIEVGDVRTSLAGQAPLLVNDVAVSNVGALVIAIEAPTTGVLTVSVDLHPVDGATFENGSLTVETNVAVRQAGIRIMLPVAVYAEEGQVAFSGHLAALQGRPASDLIGLDCTGQIDLGPERGLQDLTLNEDHAFSLVLSEEGLMPTVMVSATCVGPLDTTTDERSIRLILSEVIRDSDGDGVHDELDRCPNGIGEAQGWESRTSSDHDGDGCRDRDEDDDDDDDGLLDAQDACTSETGWRSSPADDYDGDGCRDSDEDEDDDNDGRLDVADACPLGTTGWTSYRSVDWDLDGCMDSGEDLDDDDDFVPDMDDSCPKGESAWVQDNTTDWDQDGCLDRTEDEDDDNDGVNDADLNGTVLDLCPQSTLGSEVDEFGCAADQRDSDDDGVVDTEDLCPGTPSAEVTDNQGCEDVDIDGVHKQNDLCPNSPGRWTIDENGCAVVQLPVPWTSTQGDSAVSGPFQTVGEFTAPTLDGSLTFSDLWDGNSTYLFLLMKTSGSSSSSSTFTMNPGTLTRNLPDDTHLVYGSYDSTYRSQITDRRADVQQKLNAAEEAEWSGRIHYLDLDLSGAGGDLGEALSALGEPTTFGIDRFQRLRQTGSTYTWGTSSTTYDPQHMSHEAWMWHAEHPAEIRRSDPGIEAVDLMLGDQHQGGWGGGFSTAMNATISLNHALETYDTMEMFHEHACSERRDRYQTSSGYAGCHEWDFEANLRICDRDNSSKCGTEFARWITTYGREGRWLTDLSPYLFMFEDGEDRRFTYRGANGGSLTITLLFSRWGETNVDERPSNATFAFTGGQFNGSYNDPALYERERTLQIPADATRVRIVATITGHGFQKDDANCAEFCDHEHHFTIGSNTAYEWHPIVYSNTGCEQEVPQGVVANQFGSWPYGRAGWCAGQDVKQWTYDITNWVTPGATETLSYRGLFNGAEYVPTGETENAGRNIHAEIWVVYDTPLVDRI
;
A
#
# COMPACT_ATOMS: atom_id res chain seq x y z
N MET A 1 -19.51 -15.68 -37.64
CA MET A 1 -19.89 -14.25 -37.71
C MET A 1 -18.62 -13.45 -37.49
N GLN A 2 -18.40 -12.34 -38.20
CA GLN A 2 -17.11 -11.64 -38.19
C GLN A 2 -17.01 -10.75 -36.94
N ASN A 3 -15.95 -10.95 -36.14
CA ASN A 3 -15.52 -9.95 -35.18
C ASN A 3 -14.84 -8.81 -35.94
N ARG A 4 -15.16 -7.57 -35.57
CA ARG A 4 -14.47 -6.37 -36.08
C ARG A 4 -13.36 -6.00 -35.13
N HIS A 5 -12.12 -5.96 -35.60
CA HIS A 5 -11.04 -5.30 -34.87
C HIS A 5 -11.31 -3.78 -34.83
N ARG A 6 -11.02 -3.15 -33.69
CA ARG A 6 -11.09 -1.70 -33.52
C ARG A 6 -9.81 -1.11 -34.11
N HIS A 7 -9.89 -0.39 -35.22
CA HIS A 7 -8.81 0.51 -35.62
C HIS A 7 -8.72 1.65 -34.61
N VAL A 8 -7.53 1.85 -34.02
CA VAL A 8 -7.13 3.13 -33.45
C VAL A 8 -6.43 3.89 -34.58
N GLU A 9 -7.06 4.96 -35.08
CA GLU A 9 -6.42 5.86 -36.05
C GLU A 9 -5.48 6.83 -35.30
N VAL A 10 -4.18 6.67 -35.49
CA VAL A 10 -3.18 7.69 -35.10
C VAL A 10 -2.88 8.57 -36.34
N PRO A 11 -2.91 9.92 -36.24
CA PRO A 11 -2.67 10.79 -37.38
C PRO A 11 -1.26 10.67 -37.97
N ARG A 12 -1.14 10.69 -39.30
CA ARG A 12 0.15 10.71 -40.01
C ARG A 12 0.73 12.12 -40.18
N ASN A 13 2.05 12.20 -39.99
CA ASN A 13 2.99 13.25 -40.40
C ASN A 13 3.08 14.51 -39.51
N ALA A 14 4.28 15.08 -39.25
CA ALA A 14 5.56 14.86 -39.93
C ALA A 14 6.80 14.89 -38.99
N SER A 15 7.64 13.85 -39.06
CA SER A 15 9.06 13.95 -38.73
C SER A 15 9.89 14.09 -40.02
N ARG A 16 10.69 15.15 -40.10
CA ARG A 16 11.85 15.22 -41.01
C ARG A 16 13.08 15.69 -40.24
N THR A 17 13.69 14.71 -39.58
CA THR A 17 15.14 14.55 -39.37
C THR A 17 16.06 15.75 -39.63
N MET A 18 16.86 16.13 -38.62
CA MET A 18 18.20 16.66 -38.91
C MET A 18 19.25 16.28 -37.86
N ARG A 19 20.21 15.44 -38.29
CA ARG A 19 21.47 15.18 -37.59
C ARG A 19 22.41 16.40 -37.70
N ARG A 20 23.31 16.54 -36.72
CA ARG A 20 24.52 17.40 -36.74
C ARG A 20 25.80 16.51 -36.89
N PRO A 21 27.03 17.04 -37.07
CA PRO A 21 27.44 18.42 -37.43
C PRO A 21 28.51 18.57 -38.56
N ALA A 22 28.50 19.75 -39.20
CA ALA A 22 29.62 20.63 -39.62
C ALA A 22 30.88 20.12 -40.38
N THR A 23 31.19 20.77 -41.52
CA THR A 23 32.31 21.75 -41.69
C THR A 23 32.09 22.57 -43.00
N ALA A 24 32.71 23.74 -43.15
CA ALA A 24 32.15 24.88 -43.91
C ALA A 24 32.87 25.30 -45.22
N VAL A 25 32.06 25.78 -46.19
CA VAL A 25 32.22 26.98 -47.03
C VAL A 25 33.34 27.05 -48.13
N ALA A 26 32.89 26.73 -49.35
CA ALA A 26 32.80 27.60 -50.55
C ALA A 26 34.01 28.01 -51.46
N LEU A 27 33.65 28.02 -52.76
CA LEU A 27 34.19 28.76 -53.92
C LEU A 27 35.58 28.42 -54.48
N VAL A 28 35.63 28.09 -55.79
CA VAL A 28 36.14 29.02 -56.83
C VAL A 28 35.70 28.57 -58.24
N LEU A 29 34.98 29.47 -58.90
CA LEU A 29 35.05 29.85 -60.32
C LEU A 29 35.94 29.02 -61.28
N THR A 30 35.36 28.21 -62.18
CA THR A 30 35.90 28.02 -63.56
C THR A 30 34.87 27.46 -64.58
N MET A 31 34.58 28.27 -65.61
CA MET A 31 34.06 27.90 -66.96
C MET A 31 32.62 27.34 -67.06
N LEU A 32 31.69 27.97 -67.80
CA LEU A 32 31.59 28.07 -69.28
C LEU A 32 31.45 26.67 -69.92
N LEU A 33 30.43 26.29 -70.72
CA LEU A 33 29.30 26.92 -71.45
C LEU A 33 28.22 25.81 -71.66
N ALA A 34 26.97 25.99 -72.09
CA ALA A 34 26.13 27.10 -72.58
C ALA A 34 24.68 26.79 -72.09
N GLY A 35 23.69 27.69 -72.02
CA GLY A 35 23.54 29.01 -72.62
C GLY A 35 22.25 29.06 -73.46
N CYS A 36 21.42 30.07 -73.19
CA CYS A 36 20.19 30.51 -73.90
C CYS A 36 18.81 29.97 -73.45
N VAL A 37 17.96 30.92 -72.99
CA VAL A 37 16.57 31.23 -73.44
C VAL A 37 15.56 30.06 -73.50
N SER A 38 14.44 30.03 -72.77
CA SER A 38 13.27 30.96 -72.80
C SER A 38 12.37 30.67 -71.58
N LEU A 39 11.77 31.62 -70.84
CA LEU A 39 10.53 32.37 -71.12
C LEU A 39 9.41 31.53 -71.80
N GLY A 40 8.29 31.31 -71.09
CA GLY A 40 7.05 30.77 -71.68
C GLY A 40 6.02 30.29 -70.64
N GLN A 41 4.91 31.01 -70.52
CA GLN A 41 3.76 30.69 -69.65
C GLN A 41 2.85 29.59 -70.22
N ASP A 42 2.07 28.98 -69.32
CA ASP A 42 0.69 28.47 -69.47
C ASP A 42 0.34 27.55 -70.65
N SER A 43 -0.04 26.31 -70.35
CA SER A 43 -1.46 25.88 -70.42
C SER A 43 -1.66 24.43 -69.91
N VAL A 44 -2.92 24.09 -69.61
CA VAL A 44 -3.36 22.91 -68.84
C VAL A 44 -3.77 21.74 -69.76
N GLU A 45 -3.87 20.54 -69.16
CA GLU A 45 -4.47 19.27 -69.64
C GLU A 45 -3.57 18.28 -70.41
N PRO A 46 -3.80 16.96 -70.26
CA PRO A 46 -4.24 16.18 -69.09
C PRO A 46 -3.23 15.04 -68.75
N PRO A 47 -3.37 14.27 -67.66
CA PRO A 47 -2.40 13.24 -67.32
C PRO A 47 -2.48 12.03 -68.28
N THR A 48 -1.34 11.42 -68.56
CA THR A 48 -1.24 10.04 -69.02
C THR A 48 -0.82 9.18 -67.85
N ASP A 49 -1.61 8.15 -67.53
CA ASP A 49 -1.25 7.15 -66.53
C ASP A 49 0.03 6.42 -66.97
N ASP A 50 1.12 6.60 -66.23
CA ASP A 50 2.21 5.62 -66.21
C ASP A 50 1.81 4.53 -65.22
N VAL A 51 1.77 3.28 -65.70
CA VAL A 51 1.47 2.10 -64.89
C VAL A 51 2.74 1.71 -64.16
N ASP A 52 2.82 2.02 -62.86
CA ASP A 52 3.89 1.50 -62.00
C ASP A 52 3.88 -0.04 -62.02
N MET A 53 5.05 -0.62 -62.28
CA MET A 53 5.26 -2.06 -62.09
C MET A 53 5.46 -2.32 -60.59
N PRO A 54 4.81 -3.33 -59.99
CA PRO A 54 4.91 -3.57 -58.56
C PRO A 54 6.35 -3.92 -58.17
N THR A 55 6.81 -3.31 -57.09
CA THR A 55 8.11 -3.59 -56.47
C THR A 55 8.07 -5.01 -55.88
N VAL A 56 9.04 -5.84 -56.24
CA VAL A 56 9.20 -7.19 -55.68
C VAL A 56 10.15 -7.12 -54.49
N ILE A 57 9.70 -7.58 -53.33
CA ILE A 57 10.45 -7.58 -52.07
C ILE A 57 11.10 -8.97 -51.86
N GLU A 58 12.41 -9.01 -51.57
CA GLU A 58 13.16 -10.25 -51.29
C GLU A 58 12.84 -10.81 -49.89
N THR A 59 12.64 -12.13 -49.77
CA THR A 59 11.98 -12.76 -48.60
C THR A 59 12.72 -13.92 -47.88
N PRO A 60 14.02 -13.82 -47.54
CA PRO A 60 14.60 -14.63 -46.46
C PRO A 60 14.44 -13.91 -45.11
N TRP A 61 13.21 -13.81 -44.60
CA TRP A 61 12.94 -13.29 -43.26
C TRP A 61 12.89 -14.44 -42.25
N ILE A 62 13.32 -14.21 -41.02
CA ILE A 62 13.36 -15.23 -39.96
C ILE A 62 12.68 -14.72 -38.69
N LEU A 63 11.96 -15.61 -37.99
CA LEU A 63 11.47 -15.34 -36.64
C LEU A 63 12.54 -15.82 -35.65
N ALA A 64 13.00 -14.92 -34.79
CA ALA A 64 13.98 -15.23 -33.74
C ALA A 64 13.44 -14.78 -32.39
N LEU A 65 13.75 -15.53 -31.32
CA LEU A 65 13.61 -15.01 -29.96
C LEU A 65 14.55 -13.79 -29.80
N SER A 66 14.09 -12.73 -29.14
CA SER A 66 14.90 -11.54 -28.88
C SER A 66 16.11 -11.89 -28.01
N GLU A 67 17.21 -11.16 -28.19
CA GLU A 67 18.45 -11.39 -27.44
C GLU A 67 18.36 -10.93 -25.97
N THR A 68 17.26 -10.24 -25.61
CA THR A 68 16.90 -9.90 -24.23
C THR A 68 16.40 -11.13 -23.45
N VAL A 69 15.65 -12.03 -24.07
CA VAL A 69 15.10 -13.23 -23.43
C VAL A 69 16.10 -14.37 -23.53
N ARG A 70 16.67 -14.79 -22.40
CA ARG A 70 17.61 -15.91 -22.31
C ARG A 70 17.04 -16.98 -21.37
N ASN A 71 17.50 -18.23 -21.52
CA ASN A 71 17.08 -19.40 -20.71
C ASN A 71 15.60 -19.42 -20.25
N PRO A 72 14.62 -19.29 -21.15
CA PRO A 72 13.23 -19.05 -20.75
C PRO A 72 12.64 -20.20 -19.92
N VAL A 73 11.83 -19.84 -18.93
CA VAL A 73 11.08 -20.73 -18.03
C VAL A 73 9.57 -20.53 -18.15
N ALA A 74 8.77 -21.42 -17.54
CA ALA A 74 7.32 -21.25 -17.50
C ALA A 74 6.91 -19.96 -16.75
N GLY A 75 5.94 -19.24 -17.33
CA GLY A 75 5.51 -17.91 -16.90
C GLY A 75 6.27 -16.75 -17.53
N ASP A 76 7.32 -16.98 -18.33
CA ASP A 76 8.03 -15.89 -19.00
C ASP A 76 7.25 -15.30 -20.18
N VAL A 77 7.34 -13.98 -20.36
CA VAL A 77 6.91 -13.30 -21.59
C VAL A 77 8.02 -13.38 -22.63
N LEU A 78 7.83 -14.24 -23.63
CA LEU A 78 8.77 -14.46 -24.71
C LEU A 78 8.56 -13.43 -25.82
N ILE A 79 9.58 -12.61 -26.07
CA ILE A 79 9.59 -11.59 -27.11
C ILE A 79 10.27 -12.15 -28.36
N PHE A 80 9.57 -12.16 -29.49
CA PHE A 80 10.08 -12.60 -30.79
C PHE A 80 10.17 -11.43 -31.77
N GLU A 81 11.20 -11.45 -32.61
CA GLU A 81 11.52 -10.42 -33.61
C GLU A 81 11.59 -11.06 -35.00
N VAL A 82 10.95 -10.42 -36.00
CA VAL A 82 11.10 -10.81 -37.41
C VAL A 82 12.32 -10.10 -38.01
N LYS A 83 13.46 -10.80 -38.06
CA LYS A 83 14.74 -10.26 -38.52
C LYS A 83 14.93 -10.47 -40.02
N GLY A 84 15.58 -9.50 -40.67
CA GLY A 84 15.86 -9.50 -42.12
C GLY A 84 15.35 -8.22 -42.78
N GLY A 85 14.96 -8.29 -44.05
CA GLY A 85 14.42 -7.15 -44.81
C GLY A 85 13.01 -6.68 -44.40
N ALA A 86 12.51 -7.06 -43.22
CA ALA A 86 11.20 -6.65 -42.71
C ALA A 86 11.23 -5.24 -42.08
N GLU A 87 12.33 -4.88 -41.40
CA GLU A 87 12.52 -3.55 -40.76
C GLU A 87 12.43 -2.41 -41.79
N ASP A 88 13.08 -2.57 -42.95
CA ASP A 88 13.04 -1.59 -44.05
C ASP A 88 11.68 -1.54 -44.80
N HIS A 89 10.75 -2.45 -44.49
CA HIS A 89 9.53 -2.71 -45.27
C HIS A 89 8.25 -2.89 -44.42
N LEU A 90 8.23 -2.44 -43.16
CA LEU A 90 7.04 -2.54 -42.28
C LEU A 90 5.76 -1.98 -42.92
N ASP A 91 5.87 -0.86 -43.65
CA ASP A 91 4.78 -0.21 -44.40
C ASP A 91 4.12 -1.12 -45.45
N ALA A 92 4.76 -2.25 -45.82
CA ALA A 92 4.34 -3.16 -46.87
C ALA A 92 3.85 -4.54 -46.35
N ILE A 93 3.78 -4.74 -45.03
CA ILE A 93 3.46 -6.01 -44.38
C ILE A 93 2.10 -5.93 -43.66
N GLU A 94 1.22 -6.89 -43.94
CA GLU A 94 0.02 -7.19 -43.16
C GLU A 94 0.27 -8.48 -42.36
N VAL A 95 0.14 -8.42 -41.03
CA VAL A 95 0.33 -9.58 -40.15
C VAL A 95 -0.97 -10.38 -40.09
N GLY A 96 -0.87 -11.67 -40.43
CA GLY A 96 -1.98 -12.63 -40.36
C GLY A 96 -2.04 -13.35 -39.02
N ASP A 97 -2.49 -14.61 -39.03
CA ASP A 97 -2.58 -15.43 -37.82
C ASP A 97 -1.20 -15.64 -37.17
N VAL A 98 -1.12 -15.40 -35.86
CA VAL A 98 -0.05 -15.93 -34.99
C VAL A 98 -0.56 -17.20 -34.31
N ARG A 99 0.18 -18.30 -34.42
CA ARG A 99 -0.18 -19.60 -33.86
C ARG A 99 0.97 -20.16 -33.03
N THR A 100 0.68 -20.54 -31.80
CA THR A 100 1.64 -21.17 -30.88
C THR A 100 1.23 -22.61 -30.60
N SER A 101 2.18 -23.54 -30.51
CA SER A 101 1.88 -24.92 -30.12
C SER A 101 2.96 -25.50 -29.23
N LEU A 102 2.56 -26.25 -28.21
CA LEU A 102 3.46 -26.92 -27.27
C LEU A 102 3.35 -28.43 -27.46
N ALA A 103 4.50 -29.10 -27.60
CA ALA A 103 4.62 -30.57 -27.66
C ALA A 103 3.66 -31.30 -28.65
N GLY A 104 3.16 -30.61 -29.68
CA GLY A 104 2.24 -31.17 -30.69
C GLY A 104 0.75 -31.14 -30.33
N GLN A 105 0.33 -30.38 -29.31
CA GLN A 105 -1.09 -30.09 -29.06
C GLN A 105 -1.66 -29.01 -30.01
N ALA A 106 -2.99 -28.86 -30.02
CA ALA A 106 -3.67 -27.87 -30.86
C ALA A 106 -3.25 -26.44 -30.51
N PRO A 107 -3.19 -25.51 -31.50
CA PRO A 107 -2.62 -24.21 -31.26
C PRO A 107 -3.46 -23.34 -30.33
N LEU A 108 -2.79 -22.66 -29.39
CA LEU A 108 -3.40 -21.63 -28.55
C LEU A 108 -3.48 -20.32 -29.35
N LEU A 109 -4.55 -19.54 -29.14
CA LEU A 109 -4.63 -18.18 -29.66
C LEU A 109 -3.77 -17.25 -28.81
N VAL A 110 -3.01 -16.37 -29.46
CA VAL A 110 -2.22 -15.31 -28.81
C VAL A 110 -3.11 -14.11 -28.50
N ASN A 111 -2.94 -13.50 -27.33
CA ASN A 111 -3.81 -12.41 -26.86
C ASN A 111 -3.52 -11.04 -27.50
N ASP A 112 -2.28 -10.75 -27.93
CA ASP A 112 -1.96 -9.47 -28.57
C ASP A 112 -0.74 -9.55 -29.52
N VAL A 113 -0.64 -8.61 -30.47
CA VAL A 113 0.46 -8.45 -31.43
C VAL A 113 0.74 -6.96 -31.64
N ALA A 114 1.89 -6.48 -31.12
CA ALA A 114 2.24 -5.07 -31.11
C ALA A 114 3.46 -4.74 -32.00
N VAL A 115 3.38 -3.65 -32.77
CA VAL A 115 4.53 -3.14 -33.54
C VAL A 115 5.35 -2.20 -32.66
N SER A 116 6.66 -2.40 -32.60
CA SER A 116 7.54 -1.67 -31.67
C SER A 116 7.79 -0.21 -32.08
N ASN A 117 7.86 0.67 -31.08
CA ASN A 117 8.24 2.09 -31.20
C ASN A 117 9.61 2.32 -31.88
N VAL A 118 10.45 1.29 -31.97
CA VAL A 118 11.79 1.34 -32.57
C VAL A 118 11.79 0.95 -34.07
N GLY A 119 10.65 0.59 -34.64
CA GLY A 119 10.53 0.24 -36.06
C GLY A 119 10.89 -1.21 -36.38
N ALA A 120 10.45 -2.16 -35.53
CA ALA A 120 10.55 -3.60 -35.79
C ALA A 120 9.21 -4.30 -35.52
N LEU A 121 8.95 -5.40 -36.24
CA LEU A 121 7.80 -6.28 -35.98
C LEU A 121 8.14 -7.23 -34.83
N VAL A 122 7.42 -7.08 -33.72
CA VAL A 122 7.65 -7.79 -32.45
C VAL A 122 6.39 -8.56 -32.06
N ILE A 123 6.56 -9.70 -31.41
CA ILE A 123 5.47 -10.56 -30.95
C ILE A 123 5.79 -11.01 -29.54
N ALA A 124 4.92 -10.69 -28.58
CA ALA A 124 5.06 -11.10 -27.18
C ALA A 124 4.09 -12.26 -26.89
N ILE A 125 4.61 -13.35 -26.32
CA ILE A 125 3.85 -14.56 -25.99
C ILE A 125 4.26 -15.02 -24.59
N GLU A 126 3.32 -15.08 -23.66
CA GLU A 126 3.54 -15.74 -22.37
C GLU A 126 3.68 -17.26 -22.56
N ALA A 127 4.67 -17.87 -21.91
CA ALA A 127 4.93 -19.30 -21.96
C ALA A 127 4.24 -20.04 -20.80
N PRO A 128 3.07 -20.68 -20.99
CA PRO A 128 2.24 -21.11 -19.85
C PRO A 128 2.78 -22.32 -19.08
N THR A 129 3.68 -23.11 -19.66
CA THR A 129 4.16 -24.39 -19.11
C THR A 129 5.54 -24.77 -19.66
N THR A 130 6.28 -25.58 -18.92
CA THR A 130 7.55 -26.19 -19.37
C THR A 130 7.36 -27.02 -20.65
N GLY A 131 8.22 -26.85 -21.65
CA GLY A 131 8.24 -27.67 -22.86
C GLY A 131 8.92 -27.01 -24.06
N VAL A 132 8.82 -27.61 -25.24
CA VAL A 132 9.24 -26.96 -26.50
C VAL A 132 8.04 -26.23 -27.10
N LEU A 133 8.15 -24.90 -27.15
CA LEU A 133 7.16 -24.00 -27.76
C LEU A 133 7.55 -23.73 -29.22
N THR A 134 6.64 -24.04 -30.13
CA THR A 134 6.70 -23.65 -31.53
C THR A 134 5.86 -22.39 -31.72
N VAL A 135 6.43 -21.35 -32.33
CA VAL A 135 5.73 -20.10 -32.68
C VAL A 135 5.77 -19.92 -34.19
N SER A 136 4.61 -19.66 -34.79
CA SER A 136 4.46 -19.44 -36.23
C SER A 136 3.61 -18.20 -36.53
N VAL A 137 3.96 -17.48 -37.60
CA VAL A 137 3.38 -16.18 -37.96
C VAL A 137 3.17 -16.14 -39.46
N ASP A 138 1.93 -15.89 -39.89
CA ASP A 138 1.62 -15.66 -41.30
C ASP A 138 1.83 -14.17 -41.66
N LEU A 139 2.53 -13.90 -42.76
CA LEU A 139 2.84 -12.55 -43.27
C LEU A 139 2.33 -12.39 -44.70
N HIS A 140 1.52 -11.35 -44.92
CA HIS A 140 0.90 -11.03 -46.20
C HIS A 140 1.41 -9.68 -46.73
N PRO A 141 1.51 -9.49 -48.07
CA PRO A 141 1.77 -8.17 -48.64
C PRO A 141 0.50 -7.32 -48.62
N VAL A 142 0.63 -6.04 -48.23
CA VAL A 142 -0.48 -5.06 -48.36
C VAL A 142 -0.83 -4.79 -49.82
N ASP A 143 -2.06 -4.30 -50.07
CA ASP A 143 -2.54 -3.95 -51.41
C ASP A 143 -1.59 -2.98 -52.14
N GLY A 144 -0.90 -3.50 -53.16
CA GLY A 144 0.06 -2.76 -54.00
C GLY A 144 1.52 -3.24 -53.88
N ALA A 145 1.86 -4.03 -52.85
CA ALA A 145 3.17 -4.67 -52.71
C ALA A 145 3.16 -6.12 -53.25
N THR A 146 4.33 -6.65 -53.61
CA THR A 146 4.49 -8.09 -53.94
C THR A 146 5.74 -8.68 -53.29
N PHE A 147 5.56 -9.76 -52.53
CA PHE A 147 6.67 -10.58 -52.01
C PHE A 147 7.16 -11.54 -53.09
N GLU A 148 8.46 -11.78 -53.19
CA GLU A 148 9.09 -12.64 -54.22
C GLU A 148 8.47 -14.04 -54.32
N ASN A 149 8.07 -14.62 -53.17
CA ASN A 149 7.50 -15.96 -53.08
C ASN A 149 5.98 -15.99 -52.74
N GLY A 150 5.31 -14.83 -52.72
CA GLY A 150 3.96 -14.68 -52.17
C GLY A 150 3.95 -14.58 -50.64
N SER A 151 2.78 -14.78 -50.01
CA SER A 151 2.66 -14.77 -48.53
C SER A 151 3.55 -15.83 -47.89
N LEU A 152 4.12 -15.48 -46.74
CA LEU A 152 5.16 -16.26 -46.07
C LEU A 152 4.73 -16.60 -44.64
N THR A 153 4.87 -17.86 -44.23
CA THR A 153 4.81 -18.24 -42.81
C THR A 153 6.24 -18.37 -42.28
N VAL A 154 6.56 -17.66 -41.20
CA VAL A 154 7.83 -17.81 -40.47
C VAL A 154 7.58 -18.57 -39.17
N GLU A 155 8.49 -19.49 -38.81
CA GLU A 155 8.36 -20.38 -37.66
C GLU A 155 9.67 -20.46 -36.87
N THR A 156 9.59 -20.57 -35.55
CA THR A 156 10.74 -20.84 -34.68
C THR A 156 10.36 -21.75 -33.50
N ASN A 157 11.36 -22.39 -32.87
CA ASN A 157 11.18 -23.30 -31.76
C ASN A 157 12.07 -22.87 -30.57
N VAL A 158 11.46 -22.76 -29.39
CA VAL A 158 12.12 -22.34 -28.13
C VAL A 158 11.89 -23.40 -27.06
N ALA A 159 12.94 -23.77 -26.34
CA ALA A 159 12.83 -24.68 -25.19
C ALA A 159 12.60 -23.86 -23.91
N VAL A 160 11.41 -23.98 -23.35
CA VAL A 160 10.96 -23.37 -22.10
C VAL A 160 11.19 -24.37 -20.97
N ARG A 161 12.03 -24.01 -20.01
CA ARG A 161 12.44 -24.85 -18.87
C ARG A 161 11.46 -24.74 -17.70
N GLN A 162 11.67 -25.57 -16.67
CA GLN A 162 10.97 -25.42 -15.38
C GLN A 162 11.45 -24.17 -14.67
N ALA A 163 10.53 -23.40 -14.08
CA ALA A 163 10.91 -22.29 -13.21
C ALA A 163 11.43 -22.83 -11.87
N GLY A 164 10.69 -23.77 -11.28
CA GLY A 164 11.11 -24.48 -10.07
C GLY A 164 9.95 -24.93 -9.20
N ILE A 165 10.25 -25.39 -8.00
CA ILE A 165 9.28 -25.80 -6.99
C ILE A 165 9.62 -25.16 -5.64
N ARG A 166 8.60 -24.94 -4.82
CA ARG A 166 8.73 -24.51 -3.43
C ARG A 166 8.01 -25.50 -2.51
N ILE A 167 8.67 -25.98 -1.46
CA ILE A 167 7.99 -26.79 -0.43
C ILE A 167 7.37 -25.85 0.61
N MET A 168 6.04 -25.82 0.66
CA MET A 168 5.28 -25.08 1.66
C MET A 168 5.15 -25.92 2.93
N LEU A 169 5.75 -25.45 4.03
CA LEU A 169 5.80 -26.14 5.32
C LEU A 169 5.62 -25.16 6.49
N PRO A 170 5.08 -25.62 7.63
CA PRO A 170 5.09 -24.85 8.86
C PRO A 170 6.54 -24.64 9.37
N VAL A 171 6.86 -23.43 9.83
CA VAL A 171 8.18 -23.08 10.37
C VAL A 171 8.49 -23.85 11.67
N ALA A 172 7.46 -24.05 12.50
CA ALA A 172 7.52 -24.89 13.70
C ALA A 172 6.24 -25.70 13.88
N VAL A 173 6.36 -26.86 14.51
CA VAL A 173 5.26 -27.81 14.77
C VAL A 173 5.30 -28.23 16.24
N TYR A 174 4.13 -28.22 16.88
CA TYR A 174 3.95 -28.70 18.25
C TYR A 174 3.65 -30.21 18.26
N ALA A 175 4.10 -30.91 19.29
CA ALA A 175 3.75 -32.27 19.58
C ALA A 175 2.64 -32.29 20.63
N GLU A 176 1.60 -33.03 20.30
CA GLU A 176 0.43 -33.29 21.13
C GLU A 176 0.44 -34.79 21.44
N GLU A 177 0.26 -35.14 22.71
CA GLU A 177 0.20 -36.54 23.18
C GLU A 177 1.41 -37.43 22.75
N GLY A 178 2.59 -36.85 22.57
CA GLY A 178 3.81 -37.56 22.16
C GLY A 178 3.92 -37.85 20.66
N GLN A 179 3.09 -37.22 19.82
CA GLN A 179 3.15 -37.29 18.37
C GLN A 179 3.31 -35.90 17.75
N VAL A 180 4.13 -35.83 16.71
CA VAL A 180 4.32 -34.65 15.85
C VAL A 180 3.59 -34.93 14.54
N ALA A 181 2.54 -34.16 14.25
CA ALA A 181 1.79 -34.24 13.00
C ALA A 181 1.93 -32.95 12.21
N PHE A 182 2.27 -33.03 10.92
CA PHE A 182 2.26 -31.88 10.03
C PHE A 182 1.98 -32.29 8.58
N SER A 183 1.50 -31.32 7.80
CA SER A 183 1.31 -31.43 6.36
C SER A 183 2.14 -30.39 5.63
N GLY A 184 2.41 -30.66 4.37
CA GLY A 184 3.10 -29.77 3.45
C GLY A 184 2.64 -30.00 2.02
N HIS A 185 2.98 -29.10 1.11
CA HIS A 185 2.71 -29.29 -0.32
C HIS A 185 3.77 -28.62 -1.19
N LEU A 186 3.87 -29.04 -2.44
CA LEU A 186 4.68 -28.36 -3.44
C LEU A 186 3.84 -27.26 -4.12
N ALA A 187 4.35 -26.05 -4.10
CA ALA A 187 3.80 -24.91 -4.82
C ALA A 187 4.74 -24.51 -5.97
N ALA A 188 4.20 -23.77 -6.95
CA ALA A 188 5.01 -23.05 -7.91
C ALA A 188 5.78 -21.91 -7.20
N LEU A 189 6.88 -21.45 -7.81
CA LEU A 189 7.59 -20.28 -7.31
C LEU A 189 6.71 -19.02 -7.33
N GLN A 190 6.98 -18.08 -6.43
CA GLN A 190 6.20 -16.84 -6.30
C GLN A 190 6.25 -16.01 -7.61
N GLY A 191 5.08 -15.59 -8.09
CA GLY A 191 4.94 -14.91 -9.39
C GLY A 191 4.98 -15.84 -10.62
N ARG A 192 4.98 -17.17 -10.46
CA ARG A 192 4.92 -18.13 -11.57
C ARG A 192 3.55 -18.83 -11.62
N PRO A 193 3.05 -19.19 -12.83
CA PRO A 193 1.72 -19.78 -12.96
C PRO A 193 1.70 -21.21 -12.40
N ALA A 194 0.60 -21.58 -11.74
CA ALA A 194 0.41 -22.92 -11.17
C ALA A 194 0.55 -24.06 -12.20
N SER A 195 0.43 -23.73 -13.49
CA SER A 195 0.63 -24.66 -14.59
C SER A 195 2.07 -25.15 -14.77
N ASP A 196 3.09 -24.54 -14.16
CA ASP A 196 4.47 -25.10 -14.20
C ASP A 196 4.60 -26.44 -13.46
N LEU A 197 3.74 -26.70 -12.47
CA LEU A 197 3.68 -28.00 -11.78
C LEU A 197 3.03 -29.11 -12.61
N ILE A 198 2.37 -28.78 -13.74
CA ILE A 198 1.59 -29.75 -14.50
C ILE A 198 2.51 -30.68 -15.32
N GLY A 199 2.44 -31.98 -15.00
CA GLY A 199 3.19 -33.02 -15.72
C GLY A 199 4.62 -33.25 -15.22
N LEU A 200 4.95 -32.74 -14.03
CA LEU A 200 6.18 -33.08 -13.32
C LEU A 200 6.04 -34.41 -12.56
N ASP A 201 7.11 -35.18 -12.47
CA ASP A 201 7.19 -36.38 -11.62
C ASP A 201 7.97 -36.05 -10.34
N CYS A 202 7.26 -35.89 -9.23
CA CYS A 202 7.77 -35.35 -7.98
C CYS A 202 7.94 -36.42 -6.90
N THR A 203 9.09 -36.40 -6.21
CA THR A 203 9.37 -37.26 -5.05
C THR A 203 9.86 -36.42 -3.87
N GLY A 204 9.34 -36.67 -2.67
CA GLY A 204 9.74 -36.01 -1.43
C GLY A 204 10.49 -36.95 -0.48
N GLN A 205 11.37 -36.40 0.35
CA GLN A 205 12.08 -37.12 1.42
C GLN A 205 12.18 -36.25 2.67
N ILE A 206 12.34 -36.87 3.84
CA ILE A 206 12.63 -36.20 5.12
C ILE A 206 13.82 -36.88 5.82
N ASP A 207 14.80 -36.08 6.25
CA ASP A 207 15.90 -36.52 7.12
C ASP A 207 15.50 -36.37 8.59
N LEU A 208 15.34 -37.52 9.26
CA LEU A 208 15.01 -37.62 10.68
C LEU A 208 16.27 -37.70 11.56
N GLY A 209 17.46 -37.45 11.00
CA GLY A 209 18.73 -37.44 11.70
C GLY A 209 19.36 -38.83 11.86
N PRO A 210 20.53 -38.92 12.52
CA PRO A 210 21.45 -40.05 12.40
C PRO A 210 20.96 -41.39 12.97
N GLU A 211 19.90 -41.42 13.80
CA GLU A 211 19.34 -42.68 14.33
C GLU A 211 18.21 -43.26 13.47
N ARG A 212 17.48 -42.43 12.70
CA ARG A 212 16.35 -42.86 11.86
C ARG A 212 16.61 -42.75 10.35
N GLY A 213 17.46 -41.81 9.92
CA GLY A 213 17.84 -41.60 8.53
C GLY A 213 16.75 -40.96 7.67
N LEU A 214 16.91 -41.11 6.35
CA LEU A 214 15.95 -40.61 5.35
C LEU A 214 14.70 -41.49 5.29
N GLN A 215 13.53 -40.85 5.23
CA GLN A 215 12.22 -41.45 4.99
C GLN A 215 11.58 -40.82 3.74
N ASP A 216 11.05 -41.64 2.83
CA ASP A 216 10.35 -41.16 1.64
C ASP A 216 8.95 -40.61 1.99
N LEU A 217 8.56 -39.51 1.35
CA LEU A 217 7.24 -38.88 1.46
C LEU A 217 6.37 -39.27 0.27
N THR A 218 5.11 -39.61 0.53
CA THR A 218 4.13 -39.87 -0.53
C THR A 218 3.35 -38.59 -0.81
N LEU A 219 3.53 -38.05 -2.03
CA LEU A 219 2.78 -36.90 -2.52
C LEU A 219 1.47 -37.38 -3.17
N ASN A 220 0.39 -36.61 -2.99
CA ASN A 220 -0.92 -36.86 -3.61
C ASN A 220 -1.02 -36.20 -5.02
N GLU A 221 -2.20 -36.25 -5.64
CA GLU A 221 -2.46 -35.65 -6.98
C GLU A 221 -2.31 -34.12 -7.01
N ASP A 222 -2.38 -33.45 -5.86
CA ASP A 222 -2.16 -32.00 -5.68
C ASP A 222 -0.73 -31.67 -5.21
N HIS A 223 0.19 -32.65 -5.26
CA HIS A 223 1.55 -32.57 -4.69
C HIS A 223 1.63 -32.21 -3.20
N ALA A 224 0.59 -32.54 -2.42
CA ALA A 224 0.54 -32.43 -0.97
C ALA A 224 0.90 -33.75 -0.26
N PHE A 225 1.42 -33.65 0.96
CA PHE A 225 1.70 -34.77 1.85
C PHE A 225 1.29 -34.47 3.29
N SER A 226 1.10 -35.53 4.07
CA SER A 226 0.89 -35.46 5.52
C SER A 226 1.75 -36.53 6.20
N LEU A 227 2.35 -36.18 7.33
CA LEU A 227 3.29 -37.01 8.07
C LEU A 227 2.97 -36.95 9.57
N VAL A 228 2.93 -38.12 10.21
CA VAL A 228 2.80 -38.26 11.66
C VAL A 228 4.00 -39.06 12.17
N LEU A 229 4.72 -38.49 13.13
CA LEU A 229 5.94 -39.04 13.71
C LEU A 229 5.79 -39.17 15.23
N SER A 230 6.27 -40.28 15.79
CA SER A 230 6.47 -40.39 17.25
C SER A 230 7.62 -39.48 17.67
N GLU A 231 7.38 -38.67 18.71
CA GLU A 231 8.34 -37.74 19.34
C GLU A 231 9.65 -38.42 19.74
N GLU A 232 9.60 -39.68 20.18
CA GLU A 232 10.75 -40.43 20.68
C GLU A 232 11.86 -40.54 19.62
N GLY A 233 12.98 -39.87 19.88
CA GLY A 233 14.19 -39.90 19.04
C GLY A 233 14.22 -38.89 17.89
N LEU A 234 13.27 -37.94 17.81
CA LEU A 234 13.34 -36.85 16.82
C LEU A 234 14.37 -35.79 17.22
N MET A 235 15.01 -35.17 16.23
CA MET A 235 15.83 -33.98 16.45
C MET A 235 14.95 -32.71 16.52
N PRO A 236 15.39 -31.64 17.23
CA PRO A 236 14.62 -30.40 17.33
C PRO A 236 14.38 -29.66 16.00
N THR A 237 15.14 -30.04 14.96
CA THR A 237 14.99 -29.57 13.59
C THR A 237 15.12 -30.77 12.65
N VAL A 238 14.21 -30.89 11.69
CA VAL A 238 14.20 -31.91 10.63
C VAL A 238 14.25 -31.24 9.26
N MET A 239 14.83 -31.91 8.26
CA MET A 239 14.98 -31.37 6.90
C MET A 239 14.11 -32.16 5.93
N VAL A 240 13.31 -31.46 5.12
CA VAL A 240 12.45 -32.00 4.07
C VAL A 240 13.01 -31.57 2.72
N SER A 241 13.19 -32.50 1.80
CA SER A 241 13.58 -32.22 0.42
C SER A 241 12.53 -32.73 -0.56
N ALA A 242 12.43 -32.10 -1.72
CA ALA A 242 11.56 -32.55 -2.80
C ALA A 242 12.28 -32.35 -4.14
N THR A 243 12.23 -33.36 -5.00
CA THR A 243 12.82 -33.34 -6.35
C THR A 243 11.73 -33.63 -7.37
N CYS A 244 11.55 -32.73 -8.34
CA CYS A 244 10.60 -32.86 -9.44
C CYS A 244 11.32 -32.93 -10.79
N VAL A 245 11.12 -34.04 -11.49
CA VAL A 245 11.68 -34.28 -12.83
C VAL A 245 10.69 -33.80 -13.88
N GLY A 246 11.09 -32.84 -14.71
CA GLY A 246 10.30 -32.34 -15.83
C GLY A 246 10.71 -32.95 -17.18
N PRO A 247 10.06 -32.53 -18.28
CA PRO A 247 10.34 -33.03 -19.62
C PRO A 247 11.66 -32.52 -20.23
N LEU A 248 12.29 -31.50 -19.63
CA LEU A 248 13.55 -30.90 -20.10
C LEU A 248 14.66 -30.90 -19.03
N ASP A 249 14.33 -30.67 -17.77
CA ASP A 249 15.27 -30.51 -16.66
C ASP A 249 14.80 -31.27 -15.39
N THR A 250 15.43 -30.99 -14.25
CA THR A 250 15.03 -31.48 -12.93
C THR A 250 15.30 -30.40 -11.91
N THR A 251 14.35 -30.15 -11.01
CA THR A 251 14.43 -29.15 -9.95
C THR A 251 14.29 -29.80 -8.58
N THR A 252 14.88 -29.18 -7.56
CA THR A 252 14.88 -29.66 -6.17
C THR A 252 14.80 -28.45 -5.22
N ASP A 253 13.98 -28.56 -4.18
CA ASP A 253 13.95 -27.62 -3.04
C ASP A 253 14.22 -28.39 -1.73
N GLU A 254 14.77 -27.70 -0.73
CA GLU A 254 15.11 -28.25 0.59
C GLU A 254 14.76 -27.24 1.69
N ARG A 255 13.94 -27.66 2.65
CA ARG A 255 13.38 -26.84 3.73
C ARG A 255 13.54 -27.52 5.08
N SER A 256 13.40 -26.78 6.17
CA SER A 256 13.55 -27.33 7.52
C SER A 256 12.48 -26.84 8.48
N ILE A 257 12.10 -27.70 9.43
CA ILE A 257 11.00 -27.50 10.38
C ILE A 257 11.52 -27.69 11.81
N ARG A 258 11.10 -26.84 12.75
CA ARG A 258 11.42 -26.95 14.18
C ARG A 258 10.31 -27.64 14.99
N LEU A 259 10.65 -28.43 16.01
CA LEU A 259 9.69 -29.18 16.83
C LEU A 259 9.61 -28.69 18.30
N ILE A 260 8.41 -28.70 18.91
CA ILE A 260 8.08 -28.21 20.27
C ILE A 260 7.14 -29.23 20.96
N LEU A 261 7.21 -29.53 22.28
CA LEU A 261 6.62 -30.77 22.88
C LEU A 261 5.82 -30.50 24.21
N SER A 262 4.76 -31.27 24.58
CA SER A 262 3.76 -30.91 25.66
C SER A 262 3.09 -32.06 26.51
N GLU A 263 2.33 -31.75 27.59
CA GLU A 263 1.73 -32.66 28.64
C GLU A 263 0.16 -32.49 28.88
N VAL A 264 -0.51 -33.33 29.72
CA VAL A 264 -1.96 -33.77 29.63
C VAL A 264 -2.93 -33.45 30.85
N ILE A 265 -4.27 -33.52 30.64
CA ILE A 265 -5.46 -33.20 31.54
C ILE A 265 -6.04 -34.42 32.33
N ARG A 266 -7.04 -34.27 33.25
CA ARG A 266 -7.57 -35.28 34.23
C ARG A 266 -9.10 -35.19 34.53
N ASP A 267 -9.73 -36.32 34.90
CA ASP A 267 -11.07 -36.50 35.52
C ASP A 267 -10.93 -37.28 36.86
N SER A 268 -11.74 -36.98 37.88
CA SER A 268 -11.47 -37.33 39.29
C SER A 268 -12.24 -38.51 39.90
N ASP A 269 -13.51 -38.74 39.59
CA ASP A 269 -14.31 -39.87 40.14
C ASP A 269 -14.91 -40.82 39.08
N GLY A 270 -14.75 -40.49 37.79
CA GLY A 270 -14.80 -41.42 36.67
C GLY A 270 -16.19 -41.93 36.30
N ASP A 271 -17.26 -41.24 36.69
CA ASP A 271 -18.64 -41.67 36.41
C ASP A 271 -19.09 -41.46 34.95
N GLY A 272 -18.33 -40.67 34.18
CA GLY A 272 -18.56 -40.35 32.78
C GLY A 272 -18.80 -38.86 32.49
N VAL A 273 -18.92 -38.01 33.51
CA VAL A 273 -19.03 -36.55 33.40
C VAL A 273 -17.75 -35.89 33.94
N HIS A 274 -17.20 -34.91 33.22
CA HIS A 274 -16.00 -34.19 33.67
C HIS A 274 -16.29 -33.32 34.90
N ASP A 275 -15.31 -33.17 35.80
CA ASP A 275 -15.37 -32.41 37.06
C ASP A 275 -16.00 -30.99 36.98
N GLU A 276 -16.03 -30.36 35.79
CA GLU A 276 -16.60 -29.02 35.54
C GLU A 276 -18.08 -29.01 35.13
N LEU A 277 -18.70 -30.17 34.86
CA LEU A 277 -20.07 -30.31 34.33
C LEU A 277 -21.01 -31.19 35.19
N ASP A 278 -20.54 -31.71 36.32
CA ASP A 278 -21.36 -32.46 37.28
C ASP A 278 -21.81 -31.55 38.44
N ARG A 279 -23.08 -31.67 38.87
CA ARG A 279 -23.62 -31.01 40.07
C ARG A 279 -23.18 -31.69 41.38
N CYS A 280 -22.69 -32.93 41.31
CA CYS A 280 -22.20 -33.73 42.44
C CYS A 280 -20.77 -34.29 42.24
N PRO A 281 -19.75 -33.48 41.84
CA PRO A 281 -18.46 -33.92 41.22
C PRO A 281 -17.45 -34.62 42.14
N ASN A 282 -17.90 -35.27 43.22
CA ASN A 282 -17.17 -36.20 44.07
C ASN A 282 -18.19 -37.25 44.60
N GLY A 283 -19.05 -37.73 43.71
CA GLY A 283 -20.35 -38.32 43.99
C GLY A 283 -20.32 -39.84 44.19
N ILE A 284 -21.33 -40.52 43.66
CA ILE A 284 -21.40 -41.99 43.63
C ILE A 284 -21.03 -42.47 42.23
N GLY A 285 -19.74 -42.40 41.87
CA GLY A 285 -19.25 -42.72 40.52
C GLY A 285 -18.86 -44.19 40.25
N GLU A 286 -17.93 -44.42 39.30
CA GLU A 286 -17.51 -45.76 38.87
C GLU A 286 -17.03 -46.63 40.05
N ALA A 287 -16.37 -46.01 41.04
CA ALA A 287 -15.88 -46.66 42.25
C ALA A 287 -16.99 -47.29 43.12
N GLN A 288 -18.23 -46.81 43.02
CA GLN A 288 -19.42 -47.40 43.65
C GLN A 288 -20.29 -48.22 42.68
N GLY A 289 -19.99 -48.21 41.38
CA GLY A 289 -20.68 -48.99 40.36
C GLY A 289 -21.98 -48.37 39.86
N TRP A 290 -22.04 -47.04 39.80
CA TRP A 290 -23.13 -46.26 39.19
C TRP A 290 -22.58 -45.40 38.04
N GLU A 291 -23.48 -45.04 37.13
CA GLU A 291 -23.28 -44.26 35.91
C GLU A 291 -24.64 -43.60 35.59
N SER A 292 -24.67 -42.31 35.22
CA SER A 292 -25.95 -41.59 35.01
C SER A 292 -26.75 -42.14 33.82
N ARG A 293 -28.04 -42.43 34.04
CA ARG A 293 -28.97 -43.03 33.06
C ARG A 293 -30.44 -42.73 33.39
N THR A 294 -31.22 -42.40 32.35
CA THR A 294 -32.65 -41.99 32.35
C THR A 294 -33.70 -42.94 32.98
N SER A 295 -33.28 -44.09 33.51
CA SER A 295 -34.16 -45.07 34.18
C SER A 295 -34.09 -45.02 35.71
N SER A 296 -33.30 -44.10 36.26
CA SER A 296 -33.13 -43.89 37.70
C SER A 296 -32.92 -42.42 38.09
N ASP A 297 -32.97 -41.55 37.10
CA ASP A 297 -32.78 -40.10 37.12
C ASP A 297 -33.72 -39.64 35.99
N HIS A 298 -35.00 -39.37 36.31
CA HIS A 298 -36.05 -39.29 35.28
C HIS A 298 -36.05 -37.96 34.52
N ASP A 299 -35.45 -36.92 35.10
CA ASP A 299 -35.26 -35.59 34.53
C ASP A 299 -33.79 -35.26 34.19
N GLY A 300 -32.80 -35.95 34.78
CA GLY A 300 -31.48 -36.16 34.14
C GLY A 300 -30.33 -35.24 34.62
N ASP A 301 -30.31 -34.84 35.89
CA ASP A 301 -29.37 -33.82 36.40
C ASP A 301 -28.14 -34.36 37.17
N GLY A 302 -28.02 -35.69 37.31
CA GLY A 302 -26.96 -36.35 38.10
C GLY A 302 -27.41 -36.87 39.47
N CYS A 303 -28.69 -36.66 39.85
CA CYS A 303 -29.26 -37.12 41.12
C CYS A 303 -30.13 -38.41 40.96
N ARG A 304 -31.03 -38.74 41.91
CA ARG A 304 -31.78 -40.02 41.89
C ARG A 304 -33.15 -40.05 42.59
N ASP A 305 -34.23 -39.91 41.83
CA ASP A 305 -35.63 -39.67 42.24
C ASP A 305 -36.14 -40.40 43.51
N ARG A 306 -35.91 -41.72 43.61
CA ARG A 306 -36.67 -42.63 44.49
C ARG A 306 -36.71 -42.24 45.98
N ASP A 307 -35.72 -41.52 46.48
CA ASP A 307 -35.55 -41.37 47.92
C ASP A 307 -35.86 -39.94 48.44
N GLU A 308 -36.48 -39.03 47.64
CA GLU A 308 -36.59 -37.59 48.00
C GLU A 308 -37.90 -36.80 47.63
N ASP A 309 -39.04 -37.36 47.15
CA ASP A 309 -40.26 -36.59 46.68
C ASP A 309 -41.69 -37.23 46.90
N ASP A 310 -42.83 -36.50 46.74
CA ASP A 310 -44.23 -36.86 47.20
C ASP A 310 -45.52 -36.21 46.49
N ASP A 311 -46.19 -36.82 45.47
CA ASP A 311 -47.66 -36.67 45.08
C ASP A 311 -48.15 -37.86 44.18
N ASP A 312 -49.43 -38.30 44.25
CA ASP A 312 -49.83 -39.71 43.99
C ASP A 312 -50.86 -40.03 42.85
N ASP A 313 -52.02 -39.36 42.71
CA ASP A 313 -53.05 -39.73 41.67
C ASP A 313 -53.63 -38.59 40.81
N ASP A 314 -53.27 -37.34 41.13
CA ASP A 314 -53.63 -36.10 40.42
C ASP A 314 -55.15 -35.84 40.29
N ASP A 315 -55.91 -36.38 41.26
CA ASP A 315 -57.32 -36.11 41.59
C ASP A 315 -57.66 -34.62 41.86
N GLY A 316 -56.67 -33.71 41.98
CA GLY A 316 -56.87 -32.25 42.14
C GLY A 316 -57.59 -31.75 43.41
N LEU A 317 -58.34 -32.59 44.12
CA LEU A 317 -58.81 -32.39 45.48
C LEU A 317 -58.13 -33.42 46.37
N LEU A 318 -57.06 -33.01 47.08
CA LEU A 318 -56.39 -33.81 48.12
C LEU A 318 -57.44 -34.55 48.97
N ASP A 319 -57.30 -35.89 49.11
CA ASP A 319 -58.08 -36.96 49.78
C ASP A 319 -59.24 -36.68 50.80
N ALA A 320 -59.50 -35.45 51.20
CA ALA A 320 -60.29 -35.06 52.37
C ALA A 320 -61.49 -34.11 52.10
N GLN A 321 -61.82 -33.72 50.85
CA GLN A 321 -62.77 -32.62 50.57
C GLN A 321 -63.83 -32.88 49.46
N ASP A 322 -64.38 -34.08 49.31
CA ASP A 322 -65.42 -34.40 48.29
C ASP A 322 -66.65 -35.13 48.90
N ALA A 323 -67.86 -34.79 48.44
CA ALA A 323 -69.15 -35.35 48.87
C ALA A 323 -69.54 -36.68 48.15
N CYS A 324 -68.92 -36.99 47.01
CA CYS A 324 -69.30 -38.07 46.07
C CYS A 324 -68.15 -39.03 45.63
N THR A 325 -67.07 -39.10 46.43
CA THR A 325 -65.80 -39.88 46.33
C THR A 325 -65.79 -41.36 45.83
N SER A 326 -66.37 -41.74 44.66
CA SER A 326 -66.33 -43.17 44.25
C SER A 326 -66.43 -43.62 42.77
N GLU A 327 -66.48 -42.75 41.75
CA GLU A 327 -66.30 -43.18 40.34
C GLU A 327 -65.13 -42.49 39.66
N THR A 328 -64.18 -43.28 39.15
CA THR A 328 -63.13 -42.80 38.24
C THR A 328 -63.64 -42.76 36.81
N GLY A 329 -63.77 -41.56 36.23
CA GLY A 329 -64.19 -41.38 34.84
C GLY A 329 -65.11 -40.19 34.56
N TRP A 330 -65.65 -39.57 35.60
CA TRP A 330 -66.13 -38.18 35.61
C TRP A 330 -65.73 -37.58 36.96
N ARG A 331 -65.66 -36.25 37.06
CA ARG A 331 -65.37 -35.54 38.32
C ARG A 331 -66.62 -34.79 38.74
N SER A 332 -66.90 -34.69 40.04
CA SER A 332 -67.82 -33.67 40.53
C SER A 332 -67.24 -32.33 40.11
N SER A 333 -67.95 -31.61 39.25
CA SER A 333 -67.42 -30.42 38.59
C SER A 333 -68.50 -29.35 38.51
N PRO A 334 -68.18 -28.08 38.80
CA PRO A 334 -69.11 -26.95 38.60
C PRO A 334 -69.74 -26.90 37.21
N ALA A 335 -69.06 -27.43 36.19
CA ALA A 335 -69.55 -27.48 34.80
C ALA A 335 -70.71 -28.47 34.54
N ASP A 336 -71.13 -29.20 35.56
CA ASP A 336 -72.23 -30.15 35.51
C ASP A 336 -73.18 -29.97 36.71
N ASP A 337 -72.84 -29.18 37.73
CA ASP A 337 -73.46 -29.04 39.08
C ASP A 337 -73.00 -27.70 39.67
N TYR A 338 -73.65 -26.61 39.29
CA TYR A 338 -73.07 -25.28 39.30
C TYR A 338 -73.05 -24.62 40.69
N ASP A 339 -74.16 -24.68 41.45
CA ASP A 339 -74.17 -24.24 42.85
C ASP A 339 -73.41 -25.17 43.82
N GLY A 340 -72.93 -26.32 43.30
CA GLY A 340 -71.91 -27.17 43.92
C GLY A 340 -72.44 -28.03 45.07
N ASP A 341 -73.73 -28.36 45.06
CA ASP A 341 -74.39 -29.19 46.07
C ASP A 341 -74.20 -30.70 45.83
N GLY A 342 -73.85 -31.10 44.60
CA GLY A 342 -73.65 -32.48 44.14
C GLY A 342 -74.65 -32.96 43.07
N CYS A 343 -75.43 -32.07 42.44
CA CYS A 343 -76.60 -32.38 41.60
C CYS A 343 -76.56 -31.73 40.20
N ARG A 344 -77.06 -32.40 39.15
CA ARG A 344 -76.64 -32.08 37.77
C ARG A 344 -77.51 -31.04 37.01
N ASP A 345 -77.00 -29.83 36.74
CA ASP A 345 -77.66 -28.69 36.07
C ASP A 345 -78.53 -29.11 34.87
N SER A 346 -77.88 -29.79 33.92
CA SER A 346 -78.34 -30.01 32.54
C SER A 346 -79.72 -30.65 32.34
N ASP A 347 -80.28 -31.28 33.38
CA ASP A 347 -81.60 -31.91 33.38
C ASP A 347 -82.45 -31.58 34.63
N GLU A 348 -81.90 -30.91 35.67
CA GLU A 348 -82.52 -30.80 37.01
C GLU A 348 -82.61 -29.38 37.63
N ASP A 349 -82.05 -28.31 37.04
CA ASP A 349 -82.21 -26.89 37.48
C ASP A 349 -82.72 -25.90 36.38
N GLU A 350 -83.15 -24.68 36.75
CA GLU A 350 -83.66 -23.57 35.87
C GLU A 350 -83.35 -22.13 36.40
N ASP A 351 -82.41 -21.99 37.34
CA ASP A 351 -81.97 -20.72 37.99
C ASP A 351 -80.62 -21.05 38.67
N ASP A 352 -79.68 -21.49 37.84
CA ASP A 352 -78.56 -22.36 38.21
C ASP A 352 -77.52 -21.69 39.14
N ASP A 353 -77.67 -20.37 39.35
CA ASP A 353 -76.92 -19.57 40.33
C ASP A 353 -77.75 -18.94 41.47
N ASN A 354 -79.06 -18.75 41.27
CA ASN A 354 -79.97 -18.05 42.18
C ASN A 354 -79.61 -16.56 42.48
N ASP A 355 -78.96 -15.82 41.58
CA ASP A 355 -78.66 -14.38 41.77
C ASP A 355 -79.95 -13.50 41.76
N GLY A 356 -80.95 -13.88 40.96
CA GLY A 356 -82.24 -13.18 40.81
C GLY A 356 -82.44 -12.37 39.52
N ARG A 357 -81.54 -12.46 38.55
CA ARG A 357 -81.76 -12.35 37.11
C ARG A 357 -82.40 -13.66 36.61
N LEU A 358 -82.23 -13.98 35.33
CA LEU A 358 -82.71 -15.19 34.66
C LEU A 358 -81.83 -15.41 33.42
N ASP A 359 -81.48 -16.65 33.11
CA ASP A 359 -80.56 -17.14 32.06
C ASP A 359 -80.71 -16.51 30.66
N VAL A 360 -81.87 -15.92 30.37
CA VAL A 360 -82.25 -15.35 29.07
C VAL A 360 -82.07 -13.84 28.98
N ALA A 361 -81.72 -13.20 30.09
CA ALA A 361 -81.55 -11.76 30.25
C ALA A 361 -80.38 -11.44 31.21
N ASP A 362 -79.45 -12.39 31.31
CA ASP A 362 -78.19 -12.34 32.03
C ASP A 362 -77.05 -12.60 31.04
N ALA A 363 -75.89 -11.98 31.25
CA ALA A 363 -74.66 -12.29 30.52
C ALA A 363 -73.90 -13.47 31.16
N CYS A 364 -74.07 -13.66 32.47
CA CYS A 364 -73.64 -14.81 33.27
C CYS A 364 -74.83 -15.67 33.73
N PRO A 365 -75.55 -16.40 32.85
CA PRO A 365 -76.64 -17.32 33.20
C PRO A 365 -76.34 -18.39 34.27
N LEU A 366 -75.06 -18.70 34.47
CA LEU A 366 -74.54 -19.60 35.49
C LEU A 366 -73.58 -18.76 36.35
N GLY A 367 -74.10 -17.70 36.98
CA GLY A 367 -73.33 -16.73 37.75
C GLY A 367 -73.12 -17.14 39.21
N THR A 368 -72.75 -16.20 40.08
CA THR A 368 -72.15 -16.57 41.36
C THR A 368 -73.27 -16.80 42.36
N THR A 369 -73.14 -17.82 43.20
CA THR A 369 -74.30 -18.22 43.98
C THR A 369 -74.48 -17.37 45.24
N GLY A 370 -75.70 -16.85 45.44
CA GLY A 370 -76.10 -16.19 46.68
C GLY A 370 -75.83 -14.67 46.81
N TRP A 371 -75.66 -13.95 45.71
CA TRP A 371 -75.67 -12.47 45.66
C TRP A 371 -76.93 -11.95 44.93
N THR A 372 -76.86 -10.74 44.34
CA THR A 372 -77.91 -10.11 43.52
C THR A 372 -77.32 -8.89 42.81
N SER A 373 -77.46 -8.79 41.48
CA SER A 373 -76.99 -7.67 40.64
C SER A 373 -77.36 -6.24 41.14
N TYR A 374 -76.32 -5.42 41.38
CA TYR A 374 -76.36 -3.98 41.73
C TYR A 374 -75.02 -3.27 41.42
N ARG A 375 -75.06 -1.99 40.97
CA ARG A 375 -73.92 -1.09 40.61
C ARG A 375 -72.80 -0.81 41.65
N SER A 376 -72.68 -1.62 42.68
CA SER A 376 -71.56 -1.61 43.62
C SER A 376 -70.80 -2.92 43.66
N VAL A 377 -71.19 -3.89 42.83
CA VAL A 377 -70.69 -5.28 42.71
C VAL A 377 -70.97 -5.84 41.29
N ASP A 378 -71.23 -4.94 40.34
CA ASP A 378 -71.76 -5.18 38.98
C ASP A 378 -71.71 -3.80 38.26
N TRP A 379 -70.53 -3.39 37.77
CA TRP A 379 -70.16 -2.02 37.42
C TRP A 379 -70.97 -1.48 36.22
N ASP A 380 -71.19 -2.31 35.22
CA ASP A 380 -71.89 -2.01 33.98
C ASP A 380 -73.44 -2.18 34.12
N LEU A 381 -73.91 -3.19 34.88
CA LEU A 381 -75.30 -3.67 35.11
C LEU A 381 -75.83 -4.81 34.22
N ASP A 382 -75.00 -5.71 33.69
CA ASP A 382 -75.45 -6.79 32.78
C ASP A 382 -76.04 -8.05 33.47
N GLY A 383 -75.55 -8.40 34.67
CA GLY A 383 -75.93 -9.62 35.40
C GLY A 383 -74.73 -10.37 36.01
N CYS A 384 -73.53 -10.18 35.48
CA CYS A 384 -72.27 -10.68 36.04
C CYS A 384 -71.83 -9.89 37.28
N MET A 385 -70.98 -10.50 38.13
CA MET A 385 -70.39 -9.85 39.31
C MET A 385 -68.93 -9.47 39.05
N ASP A 386 -68.57 -8.18 39.23
CA ASP A 386 -67.19 -7.65 39.12
C ASP A 386 -66.15 -8.55 39.80
N SER A 387 -66.50 -9.02 41.01
CA SER A 387 -65.52 -9.68 41.88
C SER A 387 -65.31 -11.18 41.57
N GLY A 388 -65.73 -11.67 40.40
CA GLY A 388 -65.41 -13.04 40.00
C GLY A 388 -66.02 -13.62 38.71
N GLU A 389 -66.82 -12.88 37.94
CA GLU A 389 -67.57 -13.46 36.81
C GLU A 389 -67.64 -12.58 35.58
N ASP A 390 -67.77 -11.28 35.81
CA ASP A 390 -67.39 -10.34 34.78
C ASP A 390 -65.89 -10.49 34.55
N LEU A 391 -65.50 -10.40 33.29
CA LEU A 391 -64.11 -10.49 32.83
C LEU A 391 -63.75 -9.28 31.98
N ASP A 392 -64.65 -8.32 31.80
CA ASP A 392 -64.47 -7.06 31.07
C ASP A 392 -65.29 -6.02 31.86
N ASP A 393 -64.81 -5.70 33.07
CA ASP A 393 -65.51 -4.98 34.14
C ASP A 393 -66.01 -3.58 33.71
N ASP A 394 -65.60 -3.06 32.55
CA ASP A 394 -66.09 -1.81 31.96
C ASP A 394 -66.63 -1.85 30.51
N ASP A 395 -66.67 -3.04 29.90
CA ASP A 395 -67.29 -3.39 28.60
C ASP A 395 -66.65 -2.64 27.40
N ASP A 396 -65.31 -2.63 27.34
CA ASP A 396 -64.50 -2.01 26.27
C ASP A 396 -63.90 -2.99 25.23
N PHE A 397 -64.09 -4.29 25.45
CA PHE A 397 -63.60 -5.45 24.69
C PHE A 397 -62.18 -5.95 25.04
N VAL A 398 -61.48 -5.41 26.03
CA VAL A 398 -60.23 -5.97 26.58
C VAL A 398 -60.52 -6.62 27.96
N PRO A 399 -60.26 -7.92 28.15
CA PRO A 399 -60.59 -8.57 29.43
C PRO A 399 -59.67 -8.17 30.59
N ASP A 400 -60.21 -7.97 31.80
CA ASP A 400 -59.57 -7.69 33.10
C ASP A 400 -58.22 -8.37 33.41
N MET A 401 -57.98 -9.54 32.81
CA MET A 401 -56.76 -10.34 33.03
C MET A 401 -55.64 -10.03 32.05
N ASP A 402 -55.98 -9.45 30.90
CA ASP A 402 -55.10 -8.98 29.84
C ASP A 402 -55.15 -7.43 29.75
N ASP A 403 -55.89 -6.77 30.65
CA ASP A 403 -56.04 -5.32 30.80
C ASP A 403 -55.28 -4.79 32.06
N SER A 404 -54.43 -3.77 31.87
CA SER A 404 -53.76 -3.02 32.94
C SER A 404 -54.70 -2.02 33.67
N CYS A 405 -55.79 -1.63 33.02
CA CYS A 405 -56.78 -0.66 33.44
C CYS A 405 -58.24 -1.18 33.72
N PRO A 406 -58.51 -2.34 34.38
CA PRO A 406 -59.83 -3.04 34.42
C PRO A 406 -61.10 -2.30 34.87
N LYS A 407 -61.03 -1.01 35.24
CA LYS A 407 -62.19 -0.16 35.57
C LYS A 407 -61.99 1.26 35.03
N GLY A 408 -61.61 1.38 33.75
CA GLY A 408 -61.28 2.61 33.03
C GLY A 408 -62.49 3.38 32.46
N GLU A 409 -62.27 4.03 31.31
CA GLU A 409 -63.26 4.81 30.56
C GLU A 409 -64.03 3.97 29.50
N SER A 410 -64.80 2.98 29.97
CA SER A 410 -65.87 2.22 29.26
C SER A 410 -66.29 2.69 27.86
N ALA A 411 -66.42 1.72 26.94
CA ALA A 411 -66.96 1.86 25.58
C ALA A 411 -66.11 2.67 24.57
N TRP A 412 -64.80 2.42 24.56
CA TRP A 412 -63.91 2.70 23.42
C TRP A 412 -63.61 1.40 22.64
N VAL A 413 -62.48 1.32 21.91
CA VAL A 413 -62.03 0.13 21.16
C VAL A 413 -60.51 0.24 20.98
N GLN A 414 -59.77 -0.79 21.41
CA GLN A 414 -58.33 -0.94 21.20
C GLN A 414 -57.93 -0.88 19.71
N ASP A 415 -57.08 0.08 19.34
CA ASP A 415 -56.31 0.12 18.10
C ASP A 415 -54.99 0.90 18.26
N ASN A 416 -54.06 0.69 17.34
CA ASN A 416 -52.69 1.23 17.35
C ASN A 416 -52.57 2.77 17.19
N THR A 417 -53.64 3.51 17.46
CA THR A 417 -53.69 4.97 17.57
C THR A 417 -54.41 5.47 18.83
N THR A 418 -54.75 4.54 19.73
CA THR A 418 -55.46 4.73 21.00
C THR A 418 -54.92 3.87 22.13
N ASP A 419 -54.23 2.79 21.79
CA ASP A 419 -53.53 1.85 22.67
C ASP A 419 -52.37 1.32 21.83
N TRP A 420 -51.14 1.76 22.11
CA TRP A 420 -49.97 1.47 21.28
C TRP A 420 -49.32 0.12 21.64
N ASP A 421 -49.21 -0.24 22.92
CA ASP A 421 -48.62 -1.49 23.38
C ASP A 421 -49.59 -2.69 23.39
N GLN A 422 -50.90 -2.42 23.39
CA GLN A 422 -52.04 -3.35 23.51
C GLN A 422 -52.30 -3.90 24.92
N ASP A 423 -52.02 -3.13 25.99
CA ASP A 423 -52.27 -3.55 27.38
C ASP A 423 -53.67 -3.21 27.93
N GLY A 424 -54.55 -2.61 27.15
CA GLY A 424 -55.93 -2.27 27.57
C GLY A 424 -56.07 -0.90 28.24
N CYS A 425 -54.99 -0.18 28.51
CA CYS A 425 -55.06 1.23 28.89
C CYS A 425 -55.20 2.15 27.66
N LEU A 426 -56.02 3.20 27.79
CA LEU A 426 -56.17 4.23 26.75
C LEU A 426 -55.04 5.28 26.87
N ASP A 427 -53.98 5.15 26.05
CA ASP A 427 -52.77 6.02 25.91
C ASP A 427 -52.96 7.41 26.59
N ARG A 428 -53.86 8.19 25.99
CA ARG A 428 -54.07 9.62 26.24
C ARG A 428 -54.65 9.96 27.62
N THR A 429 -55.09 8.99 28.41
CA THR A 429 -55.89 9.26 29.62
C THR A 429 -55.65 8.34 30.81
N GLU A 430 -55.26 7.08 30.57
CA GLU A 430 -55.23 6.06 31.62
C GLU A 430 -53.89 5.31 31.69
N ASP A 431 -53.09 5.36 30.62
CA ASP A 431 -51.68 4.97 30.62
C ASP A 431 -50.76 6.13 31.10
N GLU A 432 -49.57 5.77 31.61
CA GLU A 432 -48.45 6.66 31.90
C GLU A 432 -47.14 6.25 31.16
N ASP A 433 -47.15 5.21 30.32
CA ASP A 433 -46.00 4.60 29.62
C ASP A 433 -46.47 3.96 28.28
N ASP A 434 -46.89 4.79 27.29
CA ASP A 434 -47.61 4.43 26.04
C ASP A 434 -47.02 3.22 25.25
N ASP A 435 -45.76 2.83 25.47
CA ASP A 435 -45.11 1.68 24.80
C ASP A 435 -44.52 0.58 25.70
N ASN A 436 -44.66 0.74 27.03
CA ASN A 436 -44.22 -0.19 28.07
C ASN A 436 -42.72 -0.56 28.02
N ASP A 437 -41.87 0.31 27.48
CA ASP A 437 -40.41 0.10 27.48
C ASP A 437 -39.78 0.21 28.89
N GLY A 438 -40.52 0.79 29.84
CA GLY A 438 -40.13 1.04 31.23
C GLY A 438 -39.72 2.49 31.52
N VAL A 439 -39.95 3.41 30.60
CA VAL A 439 -39.70 4.86 30.70
C VAL A 439 -41.00 5.63 30.45
N ASN A 440 -41.85 5.73 31.47
CA ASN A 440 -43.04 6.60 31.49
C ASN A 440 -42.91 7.91 30.68
N ASP A 441 -43.87 8.21 29.80
CA ASP A 441 -43.93 9.41 28.94
C ASP A 441 -43.55 10.72 29.63
N ALA A 442 -44.11 10.92 30.82
CA ALA A 442 -44.02 12.19 31.53
C ALA A 442 -44.09 12.06 33.06
N ASP A 443 -43.42 13.00 33.73
CA ASP A 443 -43.55 13.15 35.18
C ASP A 443 -44.93 13.71 35.59
N LEU A 444 -45.28 13.57 36.87
CA LEU A 444 -46.52 14.11 37.47
C LEU A 444 -46.72 15.65 37.32
N ASN A 445 -45.78 16.38 36.72
CA ASN A 445 -45.91 17.80 36.37
C ASN A 445 -46.10 18.05 34.86
N GLY A 446 -46.13 17.01 34.03
CA GLY A 446 -46.18 17.06 32.57
C GLY A 446 -44.82 17.38 31.94
N THR A 447 -43.72 16.97 32.57
CA THR A 447 -42.37 17.02 31.99
C THR A 447 -42.11 15.74 31.24
N VAL A 448 -41.93 15.82 29.92
CA VAL A 448 -41.53 14.70 29.06
C VAL A 448 -40.26 14.04 29.64
N LEU A 449 -40.32 12.74 29.86
CA LEU A 449 -39.21 11.89 30.33
C LEU A 449 -38.69 11.03 29.18
N ASP A 450 -39.61 10.38 28.46
CA ASP A 450 -39.33 9.66 27.23
C ASP A 450 -39.29 10.59 26.01
N LEU A 451 -38.27 10.43 25.16
CA LEU A 451 -38.13 11.16 23.89
C LEU A 451 -38.74 10.40 22.70
N CYS A 452 -39.01 9.11 22.86
CA CYS A 452 -39.50 8.16 21.87
C CYS A 452 -40.73 7.35 22.38
N PRO A 453 -41.84 7.98 22.82
CA PRO A 453 -43.04 7.36 23.46
C PRO A 453 -43.88 6.41 22.59
N GLN A 454 -43.30 5.97 21.47
CA GLN A 454 -43.82 5.02 20.52
C GLN A 454 -42.61 4.29 19.92
N SER A 455 -41.77 3.74 20.81
CA SER A 455 -40.61 2.91 20.51
C SER A 455 -41.05 1.57 19.90
N THR A 456 -40.09 0.87 19.30
CA THR A 456 -40.36 -0.41 18.63
C THR A 456 -40.57 -1.50 19.67
N LEU A 457 -41.83 -1.78 20.00
CA LEU A 457 -42.29 -2.72 21.05
C LEU A 457 -41.38 -3.94 21.24
N GLY A 458 -40.88 -4.11 22.47
CA GLY A 458 -39.99 -5.21 22.85
C GLY A 458 -38.52 -5.06 22.45
N SER A 459 -38.09 -3.87 22.02
CA SER A 459 -36.68 -3.53 21.81
C SER A 459 -35.98 -3.14 23.12
N GLU A 460 -34.64 -3.18 23.16
CA GLU A 460 -33.86 -2.58 24.26
C GLU A 460 -33.67 -1.08 23.99
N VAL A 461 -34.19 -0.26 24.90
CA VAL A 461 -34.16 1.22 24.87
C VAL A 461 -33.05 1.78 25.77
N ASP A 462 -32.83 3.10 25.72
CA ASP A 462 -31.85 3.80 26.57
C ASP A 462 -32.49 4.49 27.80
N GLU A 463 -31.80 5.45 28.43
CA GLU A 463 -32.34 6.19 29.58
C GLU A 463 -33.40 7.26 29.21
N PHE A 464 -33.77 7.34 27.92
CA PHE A 464 -34.73 8.29 27.34
C PHE A 464 -35.79 7.60 26.46
N GLY A 465 -36.02 6.31 26.64
CA GLY A 465 -36.99 5.46 25.92
C GLY A 465 -36.72 5.23 24.42
N CYS A 466 -35.56 5.66 23.92
CA CYS A 466 -35.29 5.55 22.49
C CYS A 466 -34.62 4.21 22.13
N ALA A 467 -35.26 3.45 21.24
CA ALA A 467 -34.70 2.25 20.63
C ALA A 467 -33.60 2.59 19.60
N ALA A 468 -32.72 1.63 19.31
CA ALA A 468 -31.55 1.84 18.44
C ALA A 468 -31.91 2.19 16.96
N ASP A 469 -33.13 1.93 16.51
CA ASP A 469 -33.67 2.34 15.20
C ASP A 469 -34.20 3.79 15.18
N GLN A 470 -34.26 4.43 16.35
CA GLN A 470 -34.73 5.80 16.56
C GLN A 470 -33.61 6.76 17.02
N ARG A 471 -32.55 6.23 17.65
CA ARG A 471 -31.37 6.98 18.08
C ARG A 471 -30.34 7.17 16.97
N ASP A 472 -29.67 8.31 17.02
CA ASP A 472 -28.44 8.67 16.30
C ASP A 472 -27.46 9.13 17.41
N SER A 473 -26.57 8.24 17.84
CA SER A 473 -25.78 8.44 19.07
C SER A 473 -24.62 9.44 18.94
N ASP A 474 -24.22 9.79 17.72
CA ASP A 474 -23.09 10.69 17.44
C ASP A 474 -23.43 11.94 16.61
N ASP A 475 -24.73 12.15 16.30
CA ASP A 475 -25.27 13.27 15.54
C ASP A 475 -24.65 13.36 14.12
N ASP A 476 -24.45 12.22 13.45
CA ASP A 476 -23.89 12.13 12.10
C ASP A 476 -24.95 12.05 10.98
N GLY A 477 -26.18 11.70 11.33
CA GLY A 477 -27.33 11.57 10.43
C GLY A 477 -27.75 10.14 10.09
N VAL A 478 -27.09 9.11 10.65
CA VAL A 478 -27.45 7.70 10.52
C VAL A 478 -27.84 7.12 11.89
N VAL A 479 -28.91 6.32 11.94
CA VAL A 479 -29.40 5.73 13.19
C VAL A 479 -28.54 4.54 13.64
N ASP A 480 -28.43 4.30 14.95
CA ASP A 480 -27.53 3.28 15.56
C ASP A 480 -27.68 1.88 14.92
N THR A 481 -28.86 1.52 14.38
CA THR A 481 -29.08 0.23 13.71
C THR A 481 -28.60 0.14 12.25
N GLU A 482 -28.46 1.27 11.55
CA GLU A 482 -27.96 1.33 10.16
C GLU A 482 -26.51 1.83 10.09
N ASP A 483 -26.00 2.45 11.15
CA ASP A 483 -24.63 2.92 11.30
C ASP A 483 -23.61 1.76 11.42
N LEU A 484 -22.53 1.83 10.64
CA LEU A 484 -21.41 0.89 10.68
C LEU A 484 -20.17 1.46 11.40
N CYS A 485 -20.17 2.75 11.73
CA CYS A 485 -19.02 3.52 12.20
C CYS A 485 -19.30 4.31 13.50
N PRO A 486 -19.85 3.70 14.56
CA PRO A 486 -20.32 4.42 15.74
C PRO A 486 -19.23 5.24 16.45
N GLY A 487 -19.55 6.50 16.72
CA GLY A 487 -18.66 7.51 17.27
C GLY A 487 -17.98 8.39 16.21
N THR A 488 -18.58 8.54 15.03
CA THR A 488 -18.13 9.47 13.99
C THR A 488 -18.29 10.93 14.46
N PRO A 489 -17.33 11.84 14.21
CA PRO A 489 -17.45 13.21 14.70
C PRO A 489 -18.57 14.00 13.99
N SER A 490 -19.59 14.43 14.74
CA SER A 490 -20.66 15.28 14.22
C SER A 490 -20.15 16.48 13.39
N ALA A 491 -20.79 16.67 12.23
CA ALA A 491 -20.49 17.65 11.18
C ALA A 491 -19.29 17.37 10.25
N GLU A 492 -18.64 16.20 10.34
CA GLU A 492 -17.78 15.71 9.26
C GLU A 492 -18.62 15.15 8.08
N VAL A 493 -17.96 14.88 6.94
CA VAL A 493 -18.65 14.37 5.74
C VAL A 493 -18.65 12.84 5.75
N THR A 494 -19.79 12.27 6.10
CA THR A 494 -20.03 10.84 6.11
C THR A 494 -20.62 10.32 4.80
N ASP A 495 -20.50 9.01 4.58
CA ASP A 495 -21.29 8.32 3.57
C ASP A 495 -22.69 7.96 4.08
N ASN A 496 -23.41 7.10 3.34
CA ASN A 496 -24.73 6.64 3.74
C ASN A 496 -24.72 5.49 4.77
N GLN A 497 -23.59 5.25 5.43
CA GLN A 497 -23.39 4.19 6.44
C GLN A 497 -22.79 4.72 7.76
N GLY A 498 -22.75 6.04 7.93
CA GLY A 498 -22.20 6.72 9.11
C GLY A 498 -20.67 6.84 9.12
N CYS A 499 -20.00 6.50 8.01
CA CYS A 499 -18.54 6.41 7.98
C CYS A 499 -17.91 7.68 7.42
N GLU A 500 -17.03 8.32 8.21
CA GLU A 500 -16.15 9.40 7.77
C GLU A 500 -15.10 8.93 6.74
N ASP A 501 -14.67 9.86 5.88
CA ASP A 501 -13.45 9.76 5.05
C ASP A 501 -12.33 10.51 5.81
N VAL A 502 -11.36 9.77 6.34
CA VAL A 502 -10.44 10.26 7.41
C VAL A 502 -9.33 11.14 6.85
N ASP A 503 -8.85 10.87 5.64
CA ASP A 503 -7.78 11.60 4.95
C ASP A 503 -8.25 12.32 3.68
N ILE A 504 -9.56 12.22 3.35
CA ILE A 504 -10.24 12.91 2.26
C ILE A 504 -9.75 12.41 0.90
N ASP A 505 -9.57 11.09 0.81
CA ASP A 505 -9.03 10.41 -0.36
C ASP A 505 -10.12 9.82 -1.29
N GLY A 506 -11.36 9.77 -0.79
CA GLY A 506 -12.55 9.27 -1.47
C GLY A 506 -12.98 7.87 -1.02
N VAL A 507 -12.27 7.22 -0.09
CA VAL A 507 -12.62 5.91 0.47
C VAL A 507 -12.95 6.03 1.96
N HIS A 508 -14.18 5.70 2.32
CA HIS A 508 -14.65 5.80 3.70
C HIS A 508 -14.09 4.66 4.58
N LYS A 509 -13.89 4.98 5.86
CA LYS A 509 -13.19 4.20 6.91
C LYS A 509 -13.52 2.71 7.03
N GLN A 510 -14.70 2.26 6.61
CA GLN A 510 -15.11 0.85 6.65
C GLN A 510 -14.60 0.03 5.44
N ASN A 511 -14.27 0.69 4.33
CA ASN A 511 -13.68 0.08 3.13
C ASN A 511 -12.19 0.43 2.95
N ASP A 512 -11.71 1.40 3.71
CA ASP A 512 -10.36 1.93 3.67
C ASP A 512 -9.37 1.06 4.50
N LEU A 513 -8.39 0.48 3.80
CA LEU A 513 -7.29 -0.30 4.39
C LEU A 513 -6.07 0.56 4.73
N CYS A 514 -6.04 1.82 4.29
CA CYS A 514 -4.91 2.72 4.30
C CYS A 514 -5.27 4.15 4.80
N PRO A 515 -5.91 4.33 5.99
CA PRO A 515 -6.55 5.58 6.49
C PRO A 515 -5.63 6.74 6.89
N ASN A 516 -4.45 6.79 6.28
CA ASN A 516 -3.52 7.91 6.27
C ASN A 516 -2.82 7.95 4.89
N SER A 517 -3.59 7.84 3.82
CA SER A 517 -3.13 7.85 2.45
C SER A 517 -2.52 9.24 2.13
N PRO A 518 -1.34 9.28 1.49
CA PRO A 518 -0.67 10.55 1.24
C PRO A 518 -1.38 11.30 0.11
N GLY A 519 -1.88 12.50 0.42
CA GLY A 519 -2.40 13.41 -0.59
C GLY A 519 -1.43 13.63 -1.75
N ARG A 520 -1.99 13.83 -2.95
CA ARG A 520 -1.31 13.89 -4.25
C ARG A 520 -0.76 12.56 -4.80
N TRP A 521 -1.36 11.43 -4.45
CA TRP A 521 -1.08 10.12 -5.04
C TRP A 521 -2.36 9.49 -5.57
N THR A 522 -2.25 8.59 -6.57
CA THR A 522 -3.44 7.83 -6.98
C THR A 522 -3.77 6.79 -5.93
N ILE A 523 -5.01 6.83 -5.48
CA ILE A 523 -5.64 5.93 -4.53
C ILE A 523 -6.31 4.78 -5.29
N ASP A 524 -6.25 3.57 -4.75
CA ASP A 524 -6.96 2.40 -5.29
C ASP A 524 -8.37 2.22 -4.69
N GLU A 525 -9.03 1.09 -4.98
CA GLU A 525 -10.38 0.82 -4.45
C GLU A 525 -10.44 0.52 -2.94
N ASN A 526 -9.28 0.49 -2.26
CA ASN A 526 -9.13 0.17 -0.83
C ASN A 526 -8.51 1.33 -0.02
N GLY A 527 -8.48 2.56 -0.54
CA GLY A 527 -7.84 3.72 0.11
C GLY A 527 -6.32 3.73 0.00
N CYS A 528 -5.70 2.78 -0.72
CA CYS A 528 -4.24 2.64 -0.69
C CYS A 528 -3.58 3.39 -1.86
N ALA A 529 -2.70 4.33 -1.52
CA ALA A 529 -1.84 4.98 -2.50
C ALA A 529 -0.77 4.04 -3.04
N VAL A 530 -0.33 4.24 -4.29
CA VAL A 530 0.73 3.42 -4.93
C VAL A 530 2.04 3.34 -4.11
N VAL A 531 2.35 4.37 -3.31
CA VAL A 531 3.53 4.40 -2.41
C VAL A 531 3.36 3.58 -1.12
N GLN A 532 2.13 3.25 -0.73
CA GLN A 532 1.84 2.34 0.38
C GLN A 532 1.84 0.87 -0.09
N LEU A 533 1.53 0.61 -1.37
CA LEU A 533 1.43 -0.75 -1.91
C LEU A 533 2.77 -1.51 -1.94
N PRO A 534 2.78 -2.82 -1.59
CA PRO A 534 3.95 -3.68 -1.73
C PRO A 534 4.50 -3.75 -3.16
N VAL A 535 5.81 -3.65 -3.31
CA VAL A 535 6.49 -3.85 -4.60
C VAL A 535 6.49 -5.34 -4.95
N PRO A 536 5.94 -5.75 -6.10
CA PRO A 536 5.84 -7.16 -6.45
C PRO A 536 7.21 -7.81 -6.71
N TRP A 537 7.35 -9.08 -6.35
CA TRP A 537 8.53 -9.88 -6.64
C TRP A 537 8.78 -9.98 -8.16
N THR A 538 10.00 -9.68 -8.57
CA THR A 538 10.47 -9.75 -9.97
C THR A 538 11.33 -11.00 -10.15
N SER A 539 10.82 -12.03 -10.81
CA SER A 539 11.62 -13.23 -11.09
C SER A 539 12.71 -12.93 -12.12
N THR A 540 13.97 -13.19 -11.79
CA THR A 540 15.15 -13.01 -12.67
C THR A 540 15.52 -14.30 -13.44
N GLN A 541 14.70 -15.34 -13.35
CA GLN A 541 14.99 -16.61 -14.02
C GLN A 541 14.90 -16.40 -15.53
N GLY A 542 16.04 -16.53 -16.21
CA GLY A 542 16.19 -16.23 -17.64
C GLY A 542 17.05 -14.99 -17.93
N ASP A 543 17.20 -14.08 -16.96
CA ASP A 543 18.02 -12.89 -17.13
C ASP A 543 19.53 -13.16 -17.14
N SER A 544 20.32 -12.14 -17.47
CA SER A 544 21.76 -12.19 -17.24
C SER A 544 22.07 -12.16 -15.75
N ALA A 545 22.90 -13.11 -15.33
CA ALA A 545 23.61 -13.16 -14.05
C ALA A 545 23.95 -11.77 -13.48
N VAL A 546 23.72 -11.59 -12.18
CA VAL A 546 23.96 -10.32 -11.50
C VAL A 546 25.45 -9.97 -11.65
N SER A 547 25.70 -8.83 -12.30
CA SER A 547 27.01 -8.44 -12.82
C SER A 547 27.51 -7.11 -12.25
N GLY A 548 26.62 -6.35 -11.61
CA GLY A 548 26.92 -5.09 -10.95
C GLY A 548 25.80 -4.62 -10.03
N PRO A 549 26.02 -3.49 -9.32
CA PRO A 549 24.99 -2.86 -8.48
C PRO A 549 23.80 -2.35 -9.31
N PHE A 550 22.67 -2.11 -8.63
CA PHE A 550 21.36 -1.72 -9.17
C PHE A 550 20.70 -2.71 -10.14
N GLN A 551 21.24 -3.93 -10.29
CA GLN A 551 20.57 -5.03 -10.98
C GLN A 551 19.71 -5.83 -10.00
N THR A 552 18.57 -6.35 -10.47
CA THR A 552 17.66 -7.20 -9.71
C THR A 552 18.38 -8.46 -9.23
N VAL A 553 18.30 -8.74 -7.93
CA VAL A 553 18.88 -9.95 -7.30
C VAL A 553 17.89 -11.09 -7.43
N GLY A 554 18.36 -12.23 -7.92
CA GLY A 554 17.50 -13.40 -8.10
C GLY A 554 17.20 -14.19 -6.83
N GLU A 555 16.67 -15.38 -7.02
CA GLU A 555 16.23 -16.24 -5.94
C GLU A 555 17.40 -17.05 -5.38
N PHE A 556 17.56 -17.03 -4.06
CA PHE A 556 18.52 -17.87 -3.38
C PHE A 556 17.95 -18.47 -2.10
N THR A 557 18.36 -19.71 -1.82
CA THR A 557 18.15 -20.39 -0.55
C THR A 557 19.50 -20.56 0.13
N ALA A 558 19.60 -20.21 1.41
CA ALA A 558 20.80 -20.37 2.23
C ALA A 558 20.44 -21.00 3.59
N PRO A 559 21.25 -21.95 4.11
CA PRO A 559 21.05 -22.47 5.47
C PRO A 559 21.30 -21.39 6.51
N THR A 560 20.59 -21.46 7.63
CA THR A 560 20.72 -20.54 8.77
C THR A 560 20.86 -21.30 10.10
N LEU A 561 21.14 -20.57 11.19
CA LEU A 561 21.13 -21.16 12.53
C LEU A 561 19.75 -21.68 12.97
N ASP A 562 18.66 -21.22 12.34
CA ASP A 562 17.27 -21.54 12.71
C ASP A 562 16.54 -22.38 11.66
N GLY A 563 17.19 -22.68 10.53
CA GLY A 563 16.65 -23.54 9.48
C GLY A 563 17.23 -23.21 8.09
N SER A 564 16.35 -22.82 7.18
CA SER A 564 16.64 -22.44 5.78
C SER A 564 15.97 -21.12 5.46
N LEU A 565 16.70 -20.18 4.86
CA LEU A 565 16.23 -18.88 4.44
C LEU A 565 16.18 -18.83 2.92
N THR A 566 15.02 -18.58 2.36
CA THR A 566 14.81 -18.36 0.92
C THR A 566 14.38 -16.92 0.72
N PHE A 567 15.01 -16.24 -0.24
CA PHE A 567 14.83 -14.79 -0.36
C PHE A 567 13.43 -14.38 -0.84
N SER A 568 12.81 -15.16 -1.74
CA SER A 568 11.42 -14.97 -2.18
C SER A 568 10.42 -15.15 -1.03
N ASP A 569 10.62 -16.13 -0.15
CA ASP A 569 9.81 -16.32 1.07
C ASP A 569 9.86 -15.15 2.05
N LEU A 570 10.93 -14.35 2.04
CA LEU A 570 11.05 -13.13 2.85
C LEU A 570 10.45 -11.90 2.16
N TRP A 571 10.13 -11.99 0.87
CA TRP A 571 9.74 -10.83 0.07
C TRP A 571 8.31 -10.39 0.37
N ASP A 572 8.20 -9.41 1.26
CA ASP A 572 6.97 -8.70 1.62
C ASP A 572 6.65 -7.51 0.68
N GLY A 573 7.58 -7.12 -0.20
CA GLY A 573 7.47 -5.94 -1.07
C GLY A 573 7.59 -4.58 -0.37
N ASN A 574 7.82 -4.56 0.94
CA ASN A 574 7.94 -3.35 1.77
C ASN A 574 9.34 -3.18 2.37
N SER A 575 10.04 -4.28 2.62
CA SER A 575 11.29 -4.32 3.35
C SER A 575 12.55 -4.01 2.51
N THR A 576 13.59 -3.60 3.22
CA THR A 576 14.98 -3.57 2.73
C THR A 576 15.85 -4.58 3.48
N TYR A 577 16.90 -5.09 2.84
CA TYR A 577 17.71 -6.18 3.38
C TYR A 577 19.17 -5.76 3.48
N LEU A 578 19.69 -5.62 4.70
CA LEU A 578 21.05 -5.17 4.98
C LEU A 578 21.95 -6.34 5.40
N PHE A 579 22.98 -6.61 4.60
CA PHE A 579 23.91 -7.73 4.81
C PHE A 579 25.20 -7.26 5.47
N LEU A 580 25.57 -7.89 6.59
CA LEU A 580 26.76 -7.59 7.39
C LEU A 580 27.65 -8.84 7.47
N LEU A 581 28.77 -8.83 6.75
CA LEU A 581 29.56 -10.03 6.49
C LEU A 581 30.93 -9.99 7.18
N MET A 582 31.27 -11.04 7.92
CA MET A 582 32.57 -11.21 8.56
C MET A 582 33.63 -11.66 7.53
N LYS A 583 34.80 -11.02 7.60
CA LYS A 583 36.01 -11.40 6.88
C LYS A 583 37.23 -11.07 7.73
N THR A 584 37.98 -12.07 8.17
CA THR A 584 39.20 -11.86 8.99
C THR A 584 40.49 -11.89 8.18
N SER A 585 40.45 -12.34 6.92
CA SER A 585 41.63 -12.42 6.05
C SER A 585 41.43 -11.73 4.70
N GLY A 586 42.45 -11.01 4.23
CA GLY A 586 42.41 -10.22 2.98
C GLY A 586 42.90 -8.78 3.18
N SER A 587 42.61 -7.92 2.21
CA SER A 587 42.91 -6.47 2.25
C SER A 587 41.88 -5.64 3.03
N SER A 588 40.71 -6.22 3.31
CA SER A 588 39.58 -5.60 4.02
C SER A 588 39.10 -6.54 5.12
N SER A 589 39.47 -6.24 6.38
CA SER A 589 38.87 -6.93 7.52
C SER A 589 37.67 -6.15 8.03
N SER A 590 36.53 -6.82 8.18
CA SER A 590 35.27 -6.21 8.63
C SER A 590 34.99 -6.39 10.12
N SER A 591 35.95 -6.91 10.90
CA SER A 591 35.75 -7.29 12.30
C SER A 591 35.12 -6.16 13.13
N SER A 592 35.54 -4.90 12.96
CA SER A 592 34.97 -3.76 13.68
C SER A 592 33.50 -3.46 13.34
N THR A 593 33.11 -3.62 12.08
CA THR A 593 31.74 -3.38 11.61
C THR A 593 30.84 -4.55 12.00
N PHE A 594 31.32 -5.79 11.86
CA PHE A 594 30.56 -6.98 12.22
C PHE A 594 30.35 -7.13 13.73
N THR A 595 31.35 -6.77 14.56
CA THR A 595 31.23 -6.82 16.03
C THR A 595 30.76 -5.50 16.65
N MET A 596 30.12 -4.61 15.87
CA MET A 596 29.49 -3.40 16.43
C MET A 596 28.35 -3.78 17.39
N ASN A 597 28.01 -2.89 18.34
CA ASN A 597 26.90 -3.13 19.27
C ASN A 597 25.58 -3.31 18.51
N PRO A 598 24.99 -4.53 18.45
CA PRO A 598 23.81 -4.79 17.63
C PRO A 598 22.61 -3.97 18.10
N GLY A 599 22.46 -3.76 19.41
CA GLY A 599 21.36 -2.97 19.95
C GLY A 599 21.41 -1.48 19.61
N THR A 600 22.57 -0.92 19.24
CA THR A 600 22.62 0.48 18.74
C THR A 600 22.28 0.53 17.25
N LEU A 601 22.64 -0.50 16.49
CA LEU A 601 22.26 -0.59 15.08
C LEU A 601 20.75 -0.78 14.92
N THR A 602 20.17 -1.80 15.58
CA THR A 602 18.74 -2.13 15.41
C THR A 602 17.84 -0.96 15.74
N ARG A 603 18.05 -0.28 16.88
CA ARG A 603 17.29 0.92 17.30
C ARG A 603 17.44 2.14 16.38
N ASN A 604 18.38 2.12 15.43
CA ASN A 604 18.61 3.20 14.48
C ASN A 604 18.19 2.84 13.04
N LEU A 605 17.74 1.60 12.77
CA LEU A 605 17.26 1.19 11.45
C LEU A 605 15.78 1.53 11.26
N PRO A 606 15.30 1.69 10.01
CA PRO A 606 13.87 1.67 9.70
C PRO A 606 13.22 0.34 10.13
N ASP A 607 11.95 0.39 10.50
CA ASP A 607 11.19 -0.79 10.95
C ASP A 607 11.10 -1.87 9.85
N ASP A 608 10.97 -1.47 8.58
CA ASP A 608 10.97 -2.38 7.41
C ASP A 608 12.40 -2.81 6.99
N THR A 609 13.28 -3.11 7.95
CA THR A 609 14.66 -3.56 7.65
C THR A 609 14.93 -4.95 8.19
N HIS A 610 15.31 -5.86 7.28
CA HIS A 610 15.91 -7.14 7.63
C HIS A 610 17.43 -7.02 7.77
N LEU A 611 17.99 -7.66 8.80
CA LEU A 611 19.43 -7.76 9.04
C LEU A 611 19.92 -9.18 8.74
N VAL A 612 20.90 -9.32 7.85
CA VAL A 612 21.46 -10.63 7.48
C VAL A 612 22.95 -10.70 7.86
N TYR A 613 23.29 -11.53 8.84
CA TYR A 613 24.67 -11.82 9.22
C TYR A 613 25.22 -13.03 8.46
N GLY A 614 26.45 -12.94 7.95
CA GLY A 614 27.15 -14.05 7.28
C GLY A 614 28.67 -13.96 7.41
N SER A 615 29.42 -14.93 6.88
CA SER A 615 30.89 -14.93 6.94
C SER A 615 31.55 -15.63 5.74
N TYR A 616 32.68 -15.10 5.30
CA TYR A 616 33.58 -15.72 4.31
C TYR A 616 34.68 -16.58 4.93
N ASP A 617 34.81 -16.58 6.26
CA ASP A 617 35.87 -17.34 6.92
C ASP A 617 35.41 -18.79 7.14
N SER A 618 36.34 -19.75 7.06
CA SER A 618 36.09 -21.17 7.37
C SER A 618 35.63 -21.46 8.82
N THR A 619 35.55 -20.42 9.64
CA THR A 619 35.01 -20.41 11.01
C THR A 619 33.58 -19.83 11.10
N TYR A 620 32.87 -19.68 9.97
CA TYR A 620 31.55 -19.04 9.85
C TYR A 620 30.57 -19.47 10.96
N ARG A 621 30.28 -20.78 11.14
CA ARG A 621 29.34 -21.29 12.15
C ARG A 621 29.61 -20.73 13.54
N SER A 622 30.88 -20.68 13.97
CA SER A 622 31.25 -20.14 15.28
C SER A 622 31.06 -18.62 15.36
N GLN A 623 31.50 -17.86 14.35
CA GLN A 623 31.35 -16.40 14.34
C GLN A 623 29.89 -15.97 14.32
N ILE A 624 29.03 -16.73 13.61
CA ILE A 624 27.60 -16.46 13.47
C ILE A 624 26.83 -16.90 14.73
N THR A 625 27.22 -18.01 15.36
CA THR A 625 26.69 -18.43 16.68
C THR A 625 27.05 -17.40 17.76
N ASP A 626 28.31 -16.94 17.81
CA ASP A 626 28.75 -15.90 18.74
C ASP A 626 28.01 -14.58 18.48
N ARG A 627 27.74 -14.22 17.22
CA ARG A 627 26.99 -13.01 16.88
C ARG A 627 25.52 -13.08 17.32
N ARG A 628 24.85 -14.23 17.16
CA ARG A 628 23.50 -14.44 17.69
C ARG A 628 23.44 -14.26 19.20
N ALA A 629 24.40 -14.83 19.93
CA ALA A 629 24.49 -14.70 21.37
C ALA A 629 24.75 -13.25 21.83
N ASP A 630 25.52 -12.46 21.06
CA ASP A 630 25.70 -11.03 21.30
C ASP A 630 24.41 -10.23 21.06
N VAL A 631 23.67 -10.49 19.98
CA VAL A 631 22.35 -9.86 19.73
C VAL A 631 21.37 -10.12 20.89
N GLN A 632 21.20 -11.39 21.27
CA GLN A 632 20.33 -11.82 22.39
C GLN A 632 20.76 -11.25 23.75
N GLN A 633 22.01 -10.80 23.92
CA GLN A 633 22.47 -10.14 25.15
C GLN A 633 22.18 -8.62 25.15
N LYS A 634 21.91 -7.99 24.00
CA LYS A 634 21.83 -6.53 23.85
C LYS A 634 20.43 -6.00 23.55
N LEU A 635 19.53 -6.87 23.10
CA LEU A 635 18.11 -6.61 23.00
C LEU A 635 17.42 -6.97 24.34
N ASN A 636 16.32 -6.29 24.64
CA ASN A 636 15.41 -6.66 25.71
C ASN A 636 14.22 -7.46 25.14
N ALA A 637 13.42 -8.10 26.00
CA ALA A 637 12.35 -9.02 25.56
C ALA A 637 11.29 -8.39 24.62
N ALA A 638 11.04 -7.07 24.71
CA ALA A 638 10.14 -6.38 23.77
C ALA A 638 10.83 -6.17 22.41
N GLU A 639 12.10 -5.74 22.41
CA GLU A 639 12.91 -5.60 21.20
C GLU A 639 13.18 -6.95 20.51
N GLU A 640 13.33 -8.04 21.27
CA GLU A 640 13.45 -9.40 20.71
C GLU A 640 12.16 -9.88 20.05
N ALA A 641 10.99 -9.51 20.58
CA ALA A 641 9.70 -9.80 19.96
C ALA A 641 9.50 -8.97 18.68
N GLU A 642 9.84 -7.68 18.73
CA GLU A 642 9.79 -6.73 17.61
C GLU A 642 10.70 -7.17 16.45
N TRP A 643 11.95 -7.57 16.73
CA TRP A 643 12.93 -8.02 15.73
C TRP A 643 12.82 -9.51 15.36
N SER A 644 11.82 -10.21 15.87
CA SER A 644 11.53 -11.60 15.52
C SER A 644 11.25 -11.72 14.02
N GLY A 645 11.88 -12.68 13.34
CA GLY A 645 11.79 -12.85 11.88
C GLY A 645 12.58 -11.82 11.03
N ARG A 646 13.03 -10.70 11.62
CA ARG A 646 13.82 -9.67 10.91
C ARG A 646 15.33 -9.86 10.96
N ILE A 647 15.88 -10.59 11.94
CA ILE A 647 17.33 -10.86 12.05
C ILE A 647 17.68 -12.30 11.66
N HIS A 648 18.53 -12.42 10.64
CA HIS A 648 18.90 -13.66 9.98
C HIS A 648 20.38 -14.00 10.15
N TYR A 649 20.68 -15.28 10.34
CA TYR A 649 22.02 -15.78 10.66
C TYR A 649 22.44 -16.88 9.70
N LEU A 650 23.09 -16.52 8.59
CA LEU A 650 23.51 -17.46 7.54
C LEU A 650 24.57 -18.43 8.07
N ASP A 651 24.31 -19.72 7.94
CA ASP A 651 25.24 -20.79 8.32
C ASP A 651 25.90 -21.43 7.08
N LEU A 652 26.55 -20.60 6.29
CA LEU A 652 27.24 -20.98 5.08
C LEU A 652 28.59 -20.28 4.99
N ASP A 653 29.59 -20.96 4.44
CA ASP A 653 30.85 -20.34 4.00
C ASP A 653 30.59 -19.54 2.71
N LEU A 654 30.48 -18.22 2.84
CA LEU A 654 30.16 -17.34 1.71
C LEU A 654 31.28 -17.26 0.66
N SER A 655 32.49 -17.75 0.96
CA SER A 655 33.56 -17.84 -0.05
C SER A 655 33.32 -18.93 -1.10
N GLY A 656 32.40 -19.87 -0.82
CA GLY A 656 31.97 -20.94 -1.71
C GLY A 656 30.50 -20.85 -2.15
N ALA A 657 29.81 -19.73 -1.87
CA ALA A 657 28.41 -19.54 -2.26
C ALA A 657 28.25 -19.60 -3.79
N GLY A 658 27.22 -20.31 -4.25
CA GLY A 658 26.81 -20.40 -5.65
C GLY A 658 25.39 -19.88 -5.87
N GLY A 659 24.89 -19.97 -7.10
CA GLY A 659 23.59 -19.41 -7.50
C GLY A 659 23.55 -17.89 -7.33
N ASP A 660 22.36 -17.32 -7.29
CA ASP A 660 22.12 -15.88 -7.35
C ASP A 660 22.76 -15.12 -6.17
N LEU A 661 22.86 -15.76 -4.99
CA LEU A 661 23.63 -15.23 -3.85
C LEU A 661 25.13 -15.16 -4.16
N GLY A 662 25.71 -16.23 -4.69
CA GLY A 662 27.11 -16.26 -5.11
C GLY A 662 27.43 -15.23 -6.20
N GLU A 663 26.50 -15.04 -7.13
CA GLU A 663 26.60 -14.03 -8.19
C GLU A 663 26.53 -12.60 -7.63
N ALA A 664 25.57 -12.29 -6.74
CA ALA A 664 25.48 -10.99 -6.09
C ALA A 664 26.75 -10.64 -5.28
N LEU A 665 27.30 -11.60 -4.52
CA LEU A 665 28.57 -11.44 -3.80
C LEU A 665 29.75 -11.23 -4.77
N SER A 666 29.77 -11.91 -5.91
CA SER A 666 30.80 -11.78 -6.94
C SER A 666 30.73 -10.43 -7.68
N ALA A 667 29.52 -9.96 -8.00
CA ALA A 667 29.24 -8.69 -8.68
C ALA A 667 29.81 -7.47 -7.93
N LEU A 668 29.77 -7.51 -6.61
CA LEU A 668 30.34 -6.49 -5.72
C LEU A 668 31.81 -6.77 -5.31
N GLY A 669 32.35 -7.95 -5.66
CA GLY A 669 33.75 -8.31 -5.41
C GLY A 669 34.04 -8.81 -3.99
N GLU A 670 33.20 -9.71 -3.48
CA GLU A 670 33.22 -10.23 -2.10
C GLU A 670 33.10 -9.10 -1.05
N PRO A 671 32.01 -8.31 -1.08
CA PRO A 671 31.82 -7.16 -0.20
C PRO A 671 31.72 -7.59 1.26
N THR A 672 32.14 -6.73 2.18
CA THR A 672 31.92 -6.95 3.62
C THR A 672 30.57 -6.44 4.12
N THR A 673 29.94 -5.58 3.34
CA THR A 673 28.62 -4.99 3.58
C THR A 673 27.96 -4.71 2.24
N PHE A 674 26.69 -5.05 2.10
CA PHE A 674 25.86 -4.72 0.92
C PHE A 674 24.39 -4.73 1.34
N GLY A 675 23.47 -4.40 0.44
CA GLY A 675 22.05 -4.65 0.68
C GLY A 675 21.25 -4.98 -0.57
N ILE A 676 19.95 -5.18 -0.37
CA ILE A 676 18.94 -5.29 -1.41
C ILE A 676 17.82 -4.31 -1.06
N ASP A 677 17.45 -3.42 -1.98
CA ASP A 677 16.37 -2.45 -1.74
C ASP A 677 14.97 -3.03 -1.99
N ARG A 678 13.94 -2.25 -1.67
CA ARG A 678 12.51 -2.58 -1.88
C ARG A 678 12.14 -2.84 -3.35
N PHE A 679 13.03 -2.57 -4.31
CA PHE A 679 12.86 -2.92 -5.72
C PHE A 679 13.69 -4.16 -6.13
N GLN A 680 14.14 -4.94 -5.15
CA GLN A 680 14.89 -6.18 -5.31
C GLN A 680 16.29 -5.96 -5.90
N ARG A 681 16.82 -4.72 -5.87
CA ARG A 681 18.09 -4.37 -6.54
C ARG A 681 19.29 -4.47 -5.61
N LEU A 682 20.40 -4.96 -6.14
CA LEU A 682 21.67 -5.09 -5.43
C LEU A 682 22.27 -3.71 -5.08
N ARG A 683 22.31 -3.35 -3.80
CA ARG A 683 22.86 -2.07 -3.32
C ARG A 683 24.28 -2.23 -2.80
N GLN A 684 25.19 -1.39 -3.30
CA GLN A 684 26.50 -1.19 -2.70
C GLN A 684 26.40 -0.18 -1.55
N THR A 685 27.14 -0.42 -0.47
CA THR A 685 27.21 0.48 0.70
C THR A 685 28.41 1.40 0.59
N GLY A 686 28.26 2.66 0.97
CA GLY A 686 29.29 3.69 0.93
C GLY A 686 30.36 3.57 2.03
N SER A 687 30.90 4.71 2.42
CA SER A 687 31.98 4.85 3.40
C SER A 687 31.47 5.01 4.83
N THR A 688 31.87 4.10 5.72
CA THR A 688 31.71 4.20 7.19
C THR A 688 32.78 5.06 7.87
N TYR A 689 33.50 5.90 7.12
CA TYR A 689 34.58 6.74 7.65
C TYR A 689 34.03 8.02 8.30
N THR A 690 34.39 8.27 9.57
CA THR A 690 34.02 9.54 10.24
C THR A 690 35.04 10.63 9.93
N TRP A 691 34.59 11.72 9.30
CA TRP A 691 35.44 12.86 9.00
C TRP A 691 35.64 13.77 10.22
N GLY A 692 36.86 14.30 10.38
CA GLY A 692 37.20 15.29 11.42
C GLY A 692 37.85 14.75 12.69
N THR A 693 37.91 13.43 12.93
CA THR A 693 38.71 12.88 14.05
C THR A 693 40.19 12.80 13.72
N SER A 694 41.07 13.09 14.69
CA SER A 694 42.53 13.04 14.52
C SER A 694 43.12 11.62 14.44
N SER A 695 42.29 10.60 14.66
CA SER A 695 42.49 9.21 14.26
C SER A 695 41.60 8.87 13.07
N THR A 696 42.04 7.96 12.20
CA THR A 696 41.16 7.27 11.26
C THR A 696 40.20 6.38 12.07
N THR A 697 38.99 6.88 12.29
CA THR A 697 37.92 6.16 12.99
C THR A 697 36.87 5.78 11.96
N TYR A 698 36.44 4.53 11.99
CA TYR A 698 35.25 4.09 11.28
C TYR A 698 34.11 4.03 12.30
N ASP A 699 32.94 4.54 11.95
CA ASP A 699 31.74 4.37 12.78
C ASP A 699 30.79 3.39 12.09
N PRO A 700 30.64 2.17 12.64
CA PRO A 700 29.67 1.20 12.12
C PRO A 700 28.21 1.67 12.16
N GLN A 701 27.85 2.69 12.95
CA GLN A 701 26.49 3.23 12.98
C GLN A 701 26.08 3.85 11.65
N HIS A 702 27.03 4.32 10.85
CA HIS A 702 26.79 4.77 9.47
C HIS A 702 26.04 3.70 8.63
N MET A 703 26.11 2.42 8.97
CA MET A 703 25.34 1.37 8.28
C MET A 703 23.82 1.56 8.38
N SER A 704 23.29 2.20 9.43
CA SER A 704 21.84 2.46 9.51
C SER A 704 21.38 3.50 8.49
N HIS A 705 22.25 4.45 8.15
CA HIS A 705 21.95 5.50 7.16
C HIS A 705 21.75 4.95 5.74
N GLU A 706 22.35 3.81 5.38
CA GLU A 706 22.06 3.18 4.07
C GLU A 706 20.60 2.74 3.97
N ALA A 707 20.06 2.10 5.01
CA ALA A 707 18.68 1.64 5.03
C ALA A 707 17.70 2.82 4.98
N TRP A 708 17.96 3.88 5.76
CA TRP A 708 17.21 5.14 5.66
C TRP A 708 17.27 5.79 4.29
N MET A 709 18.44 5.78 3.63
CA MET A 709 18.58 6.29 2.26
C MET A 709 17.75 5.45 1.27
N TRP A 710 17.78 4.11 1.35
CA TRP A 710 16.99 3.24 0.47
C TRP A 710 15.48 3.39 0.70
N HIS A 711 15.06 3.63 1.95
CA HIS A 711 13.67 3.95 2.30
C HIS A 711 13.26 5.33 1.75
N ALA A 712 14.10 6.36 1.88
CA ALA A 712 13.85 7.69 1.32
C ALA A 712 13.85 7.72 -0.22
N GLU A 713 14.58 6.82 -0.88
CA GLU A 713 14.52 6.62 -2.34
C GLU A 713 13.22 5.96 -2.81
N HIS A 714 12.46 5.27 -1.95
CA HIS A 714 11.23 4.58 -2.34
C HIS A 714 10.18 5.50 -2.99
N PRO A 715 9.70 6.58 -2.33
CA PRO A 715 8.73 7.50 -2.94
C PRO A 715 9.25 8.11 -4.24
N ALA A 716 10.54 8.46 -4.31
CA ALA A 716 11.13 9.05 -5.50
C ALA A 716 11.11 8.10 -6.71
N GLU A 717 11.35 6.81 -6.49
CA GLU A 717 11.38 5.82 -7.57
C GLU A 717 9.98 5.33 -7.96
N ILE A 718 9.10 5.04 -6.99
CA ILE A 718 7.75 4.53 -7.24
C ILE A 718 6.83 5.59 -7.89
N ARG A 719 7.10 6.89 -7.68
CA ARG A 719 6.31 7.99 -8.25
C ARG A 719 6.16 7.93 -9.78
N ARG A 720 7.12 7.35 -10.49
CA ARG A 720 7.06 7.16 -11.95
C ARG A 720 6.13 6.03 -12.41
N SER A 721 5.62 5.23 -11.48
CA SER A 721 4.64 4.15 -11.72
C SER A 721 3.21 4.52 -11.29
N ASP A 722 3.02 5.68 -10.66
CA ASP A 722 1.71 6.22 -10.30
C ASP A 722 0.89 6.51 -11.58
N PRO A 723 -0.30 5.91 -11.77
CA PRO A 723 -1.09 6.07 -12.98
C PRO A 723 -1.69 7.49 -13.16
N GLY A 724 -1.72 8.30 -12.10
CA GLY A 724 -2.11 9.71 -12.14
C GLY A 724 -0.98 10.66 -12.59
N ILE A 725 0.23 10.12 -12.81
CA ILE A 725 1.40 10.88 -13.25
C ILE A 725 1.61 10.76 -14.77
N GLU A 726 1.73 11.92 -15.42
CA GLU A 726 2.16 12.01 -16.81
C GLU A 726 3.63 12.45 -16.89
N ALA A 727 4.47 11.58 -17.46
CA ALA A 727 5.91 11.73 -17.48
C ALA A 727 6.44 12.32 -18.80
N VAL A 728 7.28 13.36 -18.71
CA VAL A 728 8.02 13.96 -19.84
C VAL A 728 9.51 13.86 -19.58
N ASP A 729 10.18 12.92 -20.26
CA ASP A 729 11.63 12.74 -20.16
C ASP A 729 12.40 13.89 -20.83
N LEU A 730 13.26 14.57 -20.07
CA LEU A 730 14.24 15.53 -20.58
C LEU A 730 15.58 14.86 -20.94
N MET A 731 15.93 13.80 -20.20
CA MET A 731 17.11 12.95 -20.36
C MET A 731 16.78 11.55 -19.82
N LEU A 732 17.11 10.49 -20.56
CA LEU A 732 16.79 9.10 -20.15
C LEU A 732 18.05 8.22 -20.21
N GLY A 733 18.83 8.23 -19.14
CA GLY A 733 20.14 7.59 -19.10
C GLY A 733 21.21 8.29 -19.96
N ASP A 734 21.01 9.57 -20.27
CA ASP A 734 21.85 10.32 -21.20
C ASP A 734 23.14 10.83 -20.53
N GLN A 735 24.27 10.75 -21.25
CA GLN A 735 25.59 11.04 -20.67
C GLN A 735 25.92 12.54 -20.59
N HIS A 736 25.97 13.11 -19.39
CA HIS A 736 26.51 14.46 -19.17
C HIS A 736 28.04 14.48 -19.33
N GLN A 737 28.52 15.41 -20.16
CA GLN A 737 29.94 15.58 -20.50
C GLN A 737 30.69 16.42 -19.44
N GLY A 738 30.62 16.01 -18.18
CA GLY A 738 31.35 16.60 -17.07
C GLY A 738 32.82 16.14 -16.97
N GLY A 739 33.54 16.66 -15.99
CA GLY A 739 34.95 16.34 -15.76
C GLY A 739 35.51 16.98 -14.48
N TRP A 740 36.83 16.94 -14.30
CA TRP A 740 37.55 17.35 -13.09
C TRP A 740 37.63 18.88 -12.83
N GLY A 741 36.61 19.63 -13.22
CA GLY A 741 36.54 21.08 -13.08
C GLY A 741 35.12 21.63 -13.29
N GLY A 742 34.88 22.88 -12.91
CA GLY A 742 33.59 23.52 -13.08
C GLY A 742 33.31 24.01 -14.51
N GLY A 743 32.04 24.31 -14.79
CA GLY A 743 31.61 25.01 -16.00
C GLY A 743 31.21 24.14 -17.18
N PHE A 744 31.00 22.83 -16.99
CA PHE A 744 30.39 21.96 -17.99
C PHE A 744 28.87 22.14 -18.05
N SER A 745 28.30 21.98 -19.24
CA SER A 745 26.87 22.10 -19.48
C SER A 745 26.41 21.20 -20.63
N THR A 746 25.34 20.43 -20.40
CA THR A 746 24.64 19.66 -21.44
C THR A 746 23.32 20.34 -21.72
N ALA A 747 22.92 20.42 -22.98
CA ALA A 747 21.66 21.04 -23.38
C ALA A 747 20.78 20.02 -24.11
N MET A 748 19.51 20.01 -23.74
CA MET A 748 18.49 19.05 -24.14
C MET A 748 17.19 19.79 -24.46
N ASN A 749 16.32 19.16 -25.23
CA ASN A 749 15.01 19.68 -25.59
C ASN A 749 13.95 18.65 -25.24
N ALA A 750 12.78 19.09 -24.81
CA ALA A 750 11.59 18.27 -24.67
C ALA A 750 10.37 19.05 -25.16
N THR A 751 9.40 18.33 -25.71
CA THR A 751 8.10 18.89 -26.09
C THR A 751 7.13 18.59 -24.95
N ILE A 752 6.50 19.61 -24.38
CA ILE A 752 5.48 19.43 -23.33
C ILE A 752 4.16 19.03 -24.01
N SER A 753 4.02 17.75 -24.33
CA SER A 753 2.84 17.17 -24.98
C SER A 753 2.12 16.28 -23.98
N LEU A 754 1.08 16.84 -23.34
CA LEU A 754 0.31 16.17 -22.30
C LEU A 754 -1.05 15.65 -22.84
N ASN A 755 -1.65 14.68 -22.16
CA ASN A 755 -2.94 14.08 -22.50
C ASN A 755 -4.12 15.03 -22.25
N HIS A 756 -3.96 15.96 -21.31
CA HIS A 756 -4.91 17.04 -21.04
C HIS A 756 -4.25 18.40 -21.30
N ALA A 757 -5.05 19.45 -21.45
CA ALA A 757 -4.52 20.80 -21.55
C ALA A 757 -3.70 21.12 -20.29
N LEU A 758 -2.47 21.61 -20.47
CA LEU A 758 -1.55 21.94 -19.37
C LEU A 758 -2.18 22.82 -18.28
N GLU A 759 -3.14 23.68 -18.65
CA GLU A 759 -3.92 24.54 -17.74
C GLU A 759 -4.68 23.77 -16.65
N THR A 760 -4.97 22.48 -16.85
CA THR A 760 -5.71 21.62 -15.91
C THR A 760 -4.84 20.92 -14.85
N TYR A 761 -3.51 21.10 -14.93
CA TYR A 761 -2.54 20.55 -13.98
C TYR A 761 -2.24 21.55 -12.86
N ASP A 762 -2.12 21.04 -11.64
CA ASP A 762 -1.86 21.79 -10.41
C ASP A 762 -0.44 21.52 -9.88
N THR A 763 0.14 20.38 -10.25
CA THR A 763 1.38 19.85 -9.71
C THR A 763 2.38 19.44 -10.80
N MET A 764 3.66 19.65 -10.51
CA MET A 764 4.78 19.28 -11.37
C MET A 764 6.00 18.96 -10.50
N GLU A 765 6.47 17.73 -10.56
CA GLU A 765 7.67 17.27 -9.86
C GLU A 765 8.80 16.97 -10.85
N MET A 766 10.04 16.91 -10.38
CA MET A 766 11.17 16.38 -11.16
C MET A 766 11.73 15.14 -10.47
N PHE A 767 11.69 14.01 -11.17
CA PHE A 767 12.58 12.90 -10.87
C PHE A 767 13.95 13.17 -11.47
N HIS A 768 14.99 13.15 -10.65
CA HIS A 768 16.39 13.26 -11.09
C HIS A 768 17.23 12.13 -10.51
N GLU A 769 17.78 11.30 -11.39
CA GLU A 769 18.87 10.36 -11.08
C GLU A 769 20.17 10.87 -11.69
N HIS A 770 21.22 10.98 -10.87
CA HIS A 770 22.60 11.09 -11.34
C HIS A 770 23.34 9.78 -11.05
N ALA A 771 23.38 8.93 -12.08
CA ALA A 771 24.09 7.66 -12.09
C ALA A 771 25.53 7.82 -12.61
N CYS A 772 26.40 6.94 -12.16
CA CYS A 772 27.83 6.98 -12.34
C CYS A 772 28.31 5.85 -13.26
N SER A 773 29.57 5.92 -13.71
CA SER A 773 30.15 4.86 -14.53
C SER A 773 30.14 3.53 -13.76
N GLU A 774 29.62 2.48 -14.40
CA GLU A 774 29.49 1.12 -13.85
C GLU A 774 28.57 1.04 -12.59
N ARG A 775 27.81 2.11 -12.29
CA ARG A 775 26.99 2.29 -11.07
C ARG A 775 27.72 2.03 -9.73
N ARG A 776 29.05 2.18 -9.73
CA ARG A 776 29.92 1.81 -8.59
C ARG A 776 30.32 3.02 -7.74
N ASP A 777 30.32 2.82 -6.42
CA ASP A 777 30.85 3.80 -5.46
C ASP A 777 32.37 3.98 -5.66
N ARG A 778 32.81 5.24 -5.80
CA ARG A 778 34.20 5.59 -6.15
C ARG A 778 35.25 4.89 -5.28
N TYR A 779 35.03 4.94 -3.97
CA TYR A 779 35.99 4.51 -2.94
C TYR A 779 36.15 3.00 -2.83
N GLN A 780 35.31 2.22 -3.51
CA GLN A 780 35.43 0.77 -3.61
C GLN A 780 36.24 0.33 -4.86
N THR A 781 36.75 1.27 -5.67
CA THR A 781 37.55 0.96 -6.87
C THR A 781 39.04 1.25 -6.68
N SER A 782 39.91 0.37 -7.20
CA SER A 782 41.37 0.51 -7.10
C SER A 782 41.98 1.53 -8.05
N SER A 783 41.20 2.07 -8.99
CA SER A 783 41.70 2.95 -10.07
C SER A 783 41.73 4.43 -9.69
N GLY A 784 40.92 4.87 -8.72
CA GLY A 784 40.79 6.29 -8.34
C GLY A 784 40.17 7.19 -9.43
N TYR A 785 39.63 6.61 -10.50
CA TYR A 785 38.98 7.33 -11.62
C TYR A 785 37.68 6.67 -12.11
N ALA A 786 37.26 5.56 -11.51
CA ALA A 786 35.97 4.93 -11.73
C ALA A 786 34.93 5.39 -10.69
N GLY A 787 33.65 5.21 -10.99
CA GLY A 787 32.54 5.69 -10.17
C GLY A 787 32.35 7.20 -10.27
N CYS A 788 31.63 7.76 -9.30
CA CYS A 788 31.24 9.16 -9.26
C CYS A 788 32.40 10.12 -8.96
N HIS A 789 32.17 11.42 -9.12
CA HIS A 789 33.16 12.44 -8.73
C HIS A 789 33.26 12.56 -7.20
N GLU A 790 34.45 12.87 -6.68
CA GLU A 790 34.73 13.00 -5.24
C GLU A 790 34.35 14.32 -4.56
N TRP A 791 33.59 15.20 -5.23
CA TRP A 791 33.27 16.52 -4.69
C TRP A 791 31.79 16.85 -4.84
N ASP A 792 31.29 17.56 -3.84
CA ASP A 792 29.97 18.17 -3.73
C ASP A 792 29.90 19.48 -4.52
N PHE A 793 29.72 19.36 -5.84
CA PHE A 793 29.47 20.52 -6.69
C PHE A 793 28.00 20.90 -6.69
N GLU A 794 27.74 22.21 -6.67
CA GLU A 794 26.46 22.73 -7.12
C GLU A 794 26.25 22.35 -8.60
N ALA A 795 25.07 21.84 -8.87
CA ALA A 795 24.56 21.63 -10.20
C ALA A 795 23.10 22.13 -10.28
N ASN A 796 22.71 22.64 -11.44
CA ASN A 796 21.41 23.25 -11.66
C ASN A 796 20.85 23.01 -13.06
N LEU A 797 19.52 22.90 -13.13
CA LEU A 797 18.77 22.82 -14.36
C LEU A 797 18.31 24.24 -14.71
N ARG A 798 18.58 24.66 -15.94
CA ARG A 798 18.17 25.99 -16.43
C ARG A 798 17.25 25.86 -17.62
N ILE A 799 16.12 26.55 -17.57
CA ILE A 799 15.21 26.69 -18.70
C ILE A 799 15.68 27.85 -19.59
N CYS A 800 15.47 27.71 -20.91
CA CYS A 800 15.85 28.74 -21.88
C CYS A 800 14.68 29.66 -22.24
N ASP A 801 14.97 30.94 -22.54
CA ASP A 801 13.96 31.95 -22.92
C ASP A 801 13.07 31.42 -24.06
N ARG A 802 11.74 31.57 -23.95
CA ARG A 802 10.74 31.12 -24.96
C ARG A 802 11.07 31.65 -26.36
N ASP A 803 11.29 32.97 -26.46
CA ASP A 803 11.67 33.63 -27.71
C ASP A 803 13.14 33.41 -28.14
N ASN A 804 13.99 32.81 -27.29
CA ASN A 804 15.43 32.70 -27.56
C ASN A 804 16.09 31.53 -26.81
N SER A 805 15.95 30.33 -27.37
CA SER A 805 16.59 29.09 -26.87
C SER A 805 18.14 29.09 -26.84
N SER A 806 18.81 30.22 -27.15
CA SER A 806 20.26 30.41 -26.91
C SER A 806 20.58 31.13 -25.59
N LYS A 807 19.56 31.62 -24.87
CA LYS A 807 19.68 32.20 -23.53
C LYS A 807 19.02 31.25 -22.54
N CYS A 808 19.80 30.73 -21.61
CA CYS A 808 19.34 29.83 -20.55
C CYS A 808 19.81 30.41 -19.22
N GLY A 809 19.15 31.51 -18.85
CA GLY A 809 19.49 32.37 -17.72
C GLY A 809 18.78 31.92 -16.44
N THR A 810 17.46 31.70 -16.54
CA THR A 810 16.59 31.28 -15.44
C THR A 810 17.01 29.94 -14.86
N GLU A 811 17.10 29.87 -13.54
CA GLU A 811 17.27 28.61 -12.84
C GLU A 811 15.91 27.98 -12.55
N PHE A 812 15.81 26.67 -12.74
CA PHE A 812 14.56 25.91 -12.65
C PHE A 812 14.61 24.89 -11.51
N ALA A 813 15.77 24.28 -11.26
CA ALA A 813 16.05 23.48 -10.07
C ALA A 813 17.54 23.47 -9.74
N ARG A 814 17.90 23.15 -8.49
CA ARG A 814 19.28 23.05 -7.99
C ARG A 814 19.42 21.81 -7.11
N TRP A 815 20.57 21.16 -7.16
CA TRP A 815 20.96 20.06 -6.29
C TRP A 815 22.47 20.18 -6.01
N ILE A 816 22.92 19.57 -4.92
CA ILE A 816 24.34 19.44 -4.64
C ILE A 816 24.73 17.98 -4.85
N THR A 817 25.71 17.72 -5.72
CA THR A 817 26.14 16.35 -5.99
C THR A 817 26.73 15.69 -4.75
N THR A 818 26.77 14.37 -4.75
CA THR A 818 27.40 13.59 -3.66
C THR A 818 28.93 13.71 -3.69
N TYR A 819 29.58 13.30 -2.59
CA TYR A 819 30.97 12.86 -2.60
C TYR A 819 31.04 11.37 -2.99
N GLY A 820 31.18 11.08 -4.28
CA GLY A 820 31.59 9.77 -4.78
C GLY A 820 30.54 8.66 -4.85
N ARG A 821 29.23 9.01 -4.74
CA ARG A 821 28.07 8.09 -4.77
C ARG A 821 27.01 8.45 -5.82
N GLU A 822 26.15 7.51 -6.20
CA GLU A 822 24.96 7.84 -6.99
C GLU A 822 23.97 8.65 -6.14
N GLY A 823 23.05 9.36 -6.79
CA GLY A 823 21.98 10.08 -6.10
C GLY A 823 20.70 10.13 -6.92
N ARG A 824 19.57 10.12 -6.22
CA ARG A 824 18.20 10.08 -6.76
C ARG A 824 17.33 10.98 -5.91
N TRP A 825 16.57 11.86 -6.55
CA TRP A 825 15.78 12.89 -5.89
C TRP A 825 14.44 13.09 -6.61
N LEU A 826 13.43 13.47 -5.82
CA LEU A 826 12.13 13.92 -6.30
C LEU A 826 11.91 15.33 -5.75
N THR A 827 11.95 16.34 -6.62
CA THR A 827 11.84 17.75 -6.22
C THR A 827 10.50 18.31 -6.69
N ASP A 828 9.71 18.89 -5.78
CA ASP A 828 8.49 19.62 -6.14
C ASP A 828 8.85 20.93 -6.86
N LEU A 829 8.44 21.04 -8.13
CA LEU A 829 8.61 22.23 -8.95
C LEU A 829 7.26 22.85 -9.35
N SER A 830 6.16 22.46 -8.69
CA SER A 830 4.80 22.92 -8.98
C SER A 830 4.72 24.45 -9.09
N PRO A 831 5.37 25.27 -8.21
CA PRO A 831 5.35 26.73 -8.34
C PRO A 831 5.93 27.29 -9.66
N TYR A 832 6.66 26.49 -10.44
CA TYR A 832 7.21 26.87 -11.74
C TYR A 832 6.37 26.39 -12.95
N LEU A 833 5.18 25.83 -12.73
CA LEU A 833 4.23 25.43 -13.80
C LEU A 833 3.93 26.55 -14.81
N PHE A 834 3.90 27.81 -14.36
CA PHE A 834 3.68 28.99 -15.22
C PHE A 834 4.74 29.16 -16.32
N MET A 835 5.89 28.47 -16.23
CA MET A 835 6.95 28.56 -17.23
C MET A 835 6.65 27.77 -18.51
N PHE A 836 5.58 26.97 -18.56
CA PHE A 836 5.24 26.10 -19.69
C PHE A 836 3.95 26.53 -20.41
N GLU A 837 3.83 26.13 -21.68
CA GLU A 837 2.62 26.21 -22.50
C GLU A 837 2.35 24.82 -23.11
N ASP A 838 1.10 24.53 -23.45
CA ASP A 838 0.71 23.25 -24.03
C ASP A 838 1.30 23.05 -25.44
N GLY A 839 1.85 21.86 -25.71
CA GLY A 839 2.58 21.54 -26.95
C GLY A 839 3.90 22.29 -27.13
N GLU A 840 4.45 22.95 -26.11
CA GLU A 840 5.64 23.79 -26.24
C GLU A 840 6.95 22.98 -26.39
N ASP A 841 7.71 23.25 -27.45
CA ASP A 841 9.10 22.82 -27.60
C ASP A 841 10.03 23.61 -26.67
N ARG A 842 10.31 23.08 -25.48
CA ARG A 842 11.21 23.70 -24.51
C ARG A 842 12.64 23.19 -24.61
N ARG A 843 13.58 24.13 -24.41
CA ARG A 843 15.01 23.83 -24.29
C ARG A 843 15.48 24.09 -22.88
N PHE A 844 16.30 23.17 -22.39
CA PHE A 844 16.93 23.22 -21.08
C PHE A 844 18.45 23.15 -21.21
N THR A 845 19.14 23.43 -20.11
CA THR A 845 20.58 23.22 -19.96
C THR A 845 20.87 22.78 -18.53
N TYR A 846 21.30 21.53 -18.38
CA TYR A 846 21.92 21.02 -17.16
C TYR A 846 23.32 21.64 -17.03
N ARG A 847 23.66 22.17 -15.86
CA ARG A 847 25.00 22.64 -15.51
C ARG A 847 25.48 21.91 -14.28
N GLY A 848 26.71 21.40 -14.33
CA GLY A 848 27.32 20.69 -13.22
C GLY A 848 28.72 20.20 -13.61
N ALA A 849 29.62 20.05 -12.64
CA ALA A 849 30.97 19.55 -12.92
C ALA A 849 30.98 18.04 -13.20
N ASN A 850 30.18 17.27 -12.47
CA ASN A 850 30.28 15.81 -12.47
C ASN A 850 29.72 15.18 -13.74
N GLY A 851 30.54 14.38 -14.43
CA GLY A 851 30.05 13.50 -15.49
C GLY A 851 29.27 12.32 -14.93
N GLY A 852 28.44 11.71 -15.76
CA GLY A 852 27.59 10.58 -15.41
C GLY A 852 26.46 10.38 -16.40
N SER A 853 25.66 9.35 -16.17
CA SER A 853 24.37 9.13 -16.82
C SER A 853 23.33 9.93 -16.03
N LEU A 854 22.51 10.71 -16.71
CA LEU A 854 21.41 11.47 -16.10
C LEU A 854 20.06 10.92 -16.57
N THR A 855 19.17 10.68 -15.62
CA THR A 855 17.74 10.52 -15.89
C THR A 855 17.06 11.74 -15.29
N ILE A 856 16.38 12.54 -16.10
CA ILE A 856 15.64 13.73 -15.67
C ILE A 856 14.27 13.66 -16.34
N THR A 857 13.24 13.49 -15.52
CA THR A 857 11.84 13.36 -15.96
C THR A 857 11.00 14.37 -15.21
N LEU A 858 10.23 15.18 -15.95
CA LEU A 858 9.18 16.03 -15.37
C LEU A 858 7.91 15.20 -15.21
N LEU A 859 7.30 15.24 -14.03
CA LEU A 859 6.13 14.44 -13.66
C LEU A 859 4.97 15.40 -13.40
N PHE A 860 3.99 15.41 -14.28
CA PHE A 860 2.82 16.29 -14.22
C PHE A 860 1.63 15.52 -13.65
N SER A 861 0.86 16.12 -12.75
CA SER A 861 -0.35 15.49 -12.19
C SER A 861 -1.44 16.49 -11.80
N ARG A 862 -2.58 15.96 -11.33
CA ARG A 862 -3.86 16.66 -11.17
C ARG A 862 -4.58 16.17 -9.92
N TRP A 863 -4.39 16.84 -8.78
CA TRP A 863 -4.91 16.42 -7.47
C TRP A 863 -5.87 17.48 -6.92
N GLY A 864 -7.17 17.31 -7.19
CA GLY A 864 -8.16 18.35 -6.87
C GLY A 864 -8.41 18.48 -5.36
N GLU A 865 -8.08 19.63 -4.78
CA GLU A 865 -8.42 19.98 -3.39
C GLU A 865 -9.57 21.02 -3.42
N THR A 866 -10.59 20.85 -2.58
CA THR A 866 -11.96 21.32 -2.87
C THR A 866 -12.20 22.81 -3.19
N ASN A 867 -13.25 23.03 -4.01
CA ASN A 867 -14.00 24.28 -4.26
C ASN A 867 -13.28 25.52 -4.84
N VAL A 868 -11.97 25.71 -4.65
CA VAL A 868 -11.15 26.64 -5.45
C VAL A 868 -9.76 26.04 -5.64
N ASP A 869 -9.64 25.05 -6.51
CA ASP A 869 -8.33 24.61 -7.02
C ASP A 869 -7.56 25.81 -7.60
N GLU A 870 -6.27 25.95 -7.26
CA GLU A 870 -5.43 27.06 -7.75
C GLU A 870 -4.14 26.55 -8.39
N ARG A 871 -3.76 27.13 -9.53
CA ARG A 871 -2.47 26.84 -10.20
C ARG A 871 -1.59 28.08 -10.39
N PRO A 872 -0.25 27.91 -10.40
CA PRO A 872 0.67 28.92 -10.90
C PRO A 872 0.36 29.30 -12.36
N SER A 873 0.03 30.57 -12.58
CA SER A 873 -0.28 31.11 -13.91
C SER A 873 0.69 32.18 -14.36
N ASN A 874 1.34 32.88 -13.43
CA ASN A 874 2.35 33.89 -13.73
C ASN A 874 3.30 34.09 -12.54
N ALA A 875 4.45 34.73 -12.75
CA ALA A 875 5.34 35.13 -11.67
C ALA A 875 6.17 36.36 -12.00
N THR A 876 6.72 36.99 -10.96
CA THR A 876 7.70 38.07 -11.05
C THR A 876 9.02 37.62 -10.44
N PHE A 877 10.09 37.60 -11.24
CA PHE A 877 11.44 37.46 -10.69
C PHE A 877 11.73 38.65 -9.76
N ALA A 878 12.14 38.34 -8.54
CA ALA A 878 12.30 39.32 -7.47
C ALA A 878 13.77 39.67 -7.23
N PHE A 879 14.60 38.70 -6.82
CA PHE A 879 15.95 38.96 -6.33
C PHE A 879 16.95 37.85 -6.66
N THR A 880 18.21 38.24 -6.84
CA THR A 880 19.37 37.34 -6.87
C THR A 880 20.16 37.37 -5.57
N GLY A 881 20.94 36.30 -5.37
CA GLY A 881 22.04 36.24 -4.41
C GLY A 881 23.23 37.17 -4.74
N GLY A 882 24.37 36.94 -4.07
CA GLY A 882 25.57 37.78 -4.18
C GLY A 882 26.64 37.46 -3.13
N GLN A 883 27.69 38.29 -3.11
CA GLN A 883 28.82 38.17 -2.17
C GLN A 883 28.38 38.59 -0.76
N PHE A 884 28.32 37.64 0.18
CA PHE A 884 27.88 37.91 1.55
C PHE A 884 28.97 38.63 2.34
N ASN A 885 28.70 39.90 2.68
CA ASN A 885 29.52 40.83 3.45
C ASN A 885 28.68 42.09 3.79
N GLY A 886 29.30 43.12 4.37
CA GLY A 886 28.62 44.36 4.81
C GLY A 886 28.10 45.26 3.68
N SER A 887 28.13 44.79 2.43
CA SER A 887 27.52 45.43 1.26
C SER A 887 26.48 44.54 0.56
N TYR A 888 26.13 43.38 1.13
CA TYR A 888 25.14 42.46 0.56
C TYR A 888 23.74 43.09 0.42
N ASN A 889 23.39 43.99 1.33
CA ASN A 889 22.13 44.75 1.32
C ASN A 889 22.30 46.17 0.75
N ASP A 890 23.42 46.49 0.08
CA ASP A 890 23.60 47.78 -0.59
C ASP A 890 22.80 47.83 -1.90
N PRO A 891 21.76 48.69 -2.01
CA PRO A 891 20.96 48.82 -3.23
C PRO A 891 21.75 49.39 -4.42
N ALA A 892 22.98 49.86 -4.22
CA ALA A 892 23.88 50.24 -5.32
C ALA A 892 24.56 49.04 -5.99
N LEU A 893 24.56 47.86 -5.35
CA LEU A 893 25.17 46.64 -5.88
C LEU A 893 24.14 45.58 -6.31
N TYR A 894 23.05 45.45 -5.55
CA TYR A 894 22.04 44.42 -5.75
C TYR A 894 20.62 44.99 -5.68
N GLU A 895 19.68 44.41 -6.43
CA GLU A 895 18.26 44.72 -6.25
C GLU A 895 17.78 44.14 -4.89
N ARG A 896 17.20 45.00 -4.06
CA ARG A 896 16.74 44.70 -2.67
C ARG A 896 15.35 45.25 -2.36
N GLU A 897 14.75 45.96 -3.31
CA GLU A 897 13.35 46.36 -3.34
C GLU A 897 12.82 46.04 -4.75
N ARG A 898 11.67 45.38 -4.85
CA ARG A 898 11.02 45.02 -6.10
C ARG A 898 9.58 45.48 -6.09
N THR A 899 9.18 46.26 -7.09
CA THR A 899 7.77 46.62 -7.28
C THR A 899 7.04 45.47 -7.94
N LEU A 900 6.02 44.95 -7.25
CA LEU A 900 5.13 43.91 -7.72
C LEU A 900 3.88 44.55 -8.34
N GLN A 901 3.36 43.93 -9.40
CA GLN A 901 2.05 44.26 -9.99
C GLN A 901 1.17 43.03 -9.77
N ILE A 902 0.33 43.06 -8.73
CA ILE A 902 -0.47 41.89 -8.37
C ILE A 902 -1.59 41.75 -9.41
N PRO A 903 -1.75 40.59 -10.08
CA PRO A 903 -2.85 40.38 -11.01
C PRO A 903 -4.21 40.58 -10.30
N ALA A 904 -5.24 41.00 -11.03
CA ALA A 904 -6.56 41.28 -10.46
C ALA A 904 -7.41 40.01 -10.25
N ASP A 905 -6.98 38.93 -10.89
CA ASP A 905 -7.49 37.57 -10.93
C ASP A 905 -6.69 36.60 -10.05
N ALA A 906 -5.54 37.03 -9.50
CA ALA A 906 -4.76 36.22 -8.57
C ALA A 906 -5.53 36.01 -7.26
N THR A 907 -5.74 34.75 -6.89
CA THR A 907 -6.40 34.34 -5.65
C THR A 907 -5.41 33.98 -4.55
N ARG A 908 -4.22 33.47 -4.92
CA ARG A 908 -3.10 33.21 -4.01
C ARG A 908 -1.79 33.78 -4.55
N VAL A 909 -0.95 34.30 -3.67
CA VAL A 909 0.34 34.93 -4.00
C VAL A 909 1.42 34.41 -3.05
N ARG A 910 2.50 33.86 -3.60
CA ARG A 910 3.53 33.15 -2.81
C ARG A 910 4.94 33.65 -3.16
N ILE A 911 5.80 33.78 -2.15
CA ILE A 911 7.25 33.87 -2.36
C ILE A 911 7.77 32.45 -2.55
N VAL A 912 8.65 32.25 -3.52
CA VAL A 912 9.33 30.98 -3.82
C VAL A 912 10.82 31.28 -3.94
N ALA A 913 11.64 30.63 -3.10
CA ALA A 913 13.06 30.89 -2.99
C ALA A 913 13.88 29.59 -3.04
N THR A 914 14.99 29.61 -3.78
CA THR A 914 16.01 28.54 -3.78
C THR A 914 17.33 29.16 -3.38
N ILE A 915 17.70 29.04 -2.10
CA ILE A 915 18.84 29.73 -1.51
C ILE A 915 19.89 28.76 -0.94
N THR A 916 21.16 28.96 -1.31
CA THR A 916 22.29 28.18 -0.79
C THR A 916 23.49 29.08 -0.45
N GLY A 917 24.15 28.81 0.66
CA GLY A 917 25.39 29.46 1.07
C GLY A 917 26.64 28.68 0.67
N HIS A 918 27.65 29.38 0.15
CA HIS A 918 28.92 28.79 -0.30
C HIS A 918 30.14 29.56 0.22
N GLY A 919 31.20 28.83 0.55
CA GLY A 919 32.50 29.38 0.94
C GLY A 919 32.90 29.06 2.38
N PHE A 920 34.16 28.64 2.56
CA PHE A 920 34.71 28.08 3.80
C PHE A 920 36.11 28.63 4.13
N GLN A 921 36.43 28.78 5.43
CA GLN A 921 37.69 29.35 5.96
C GLN A 921 38.04 30.74 5.41
N LYS A 922 37.02 31.60 5.32
CA LYS A 922 37.10 32.94 4.70
C LYS A 922 37.14 34.09 5.71
N ASP A 923 36.59 33.84 6.89
CA ASP A 923 36.48 34.70 8.06
C ASP A 923 36.32 33.83 9.31
N ASP A 924 36.26 34.47 10.48
CA ASP A 924 36.09 33.82 11.77
C ASP A 924 34.74 33.09 11.94
N ALA A 925 33.75 33.35 11.07
CA ALA A 925 32.39 32.79 11.15
C ALA A 925 32.13 31.64 10.16
N ASN A 926 33.08 31.34 9.25
CA ASN A 926 32.93 30.37 8.15
C ASN A 926 31.68 30.61 7.27
N CYS A 927 31.30 31.87 7.07
CA CYS A 927 30.26 32.21 6.11
C CYS A 927 30.75 31.99 4.67
N ALA A 928 29.90 31.66 3.70
CA ALA A 928 28.44 31.50 3.81
C ALA A 928 27.98 30.03 3.92
N GLU A 929 28.89 29.05 3.85
CA GLU A 929 28.52 27.62 3.83
C GLU A 929 28.15 27.06 5.20
N PHE A 930 28.88 27.44 6.25
CA PHE A 930 28.75 26.89 7.61
C PHE A 930 28.28 27.96 8.62
N CYS A 931 27.47 28.91 8.16
CA CYS A 931 26.92 29.97 9.00
C CYS A 931 25.46 30.22 8.66
N ASP A 932 24.63 30.46 9.67
CA ASP A 932 23.20 30.70 9.49
C ASP A 932 22.98 32.11 8.96
N HIS A 933 22.72 32.22 7.66
CA HIS A 933 22.31 33.47 7.02
C HIS A 933 20.79 33.48 6.86
N GLU A 934 20.18 34.56 7.34
CA GLU A 934 18.73 34.76 7.40
C GLU A 934 18.26 35.62 6.21
N HIS A 935 17.14 35.26 5.59
CA HIS A 935 16.60 35.90 4.40
C HIS A 935 15.25 36.55 4.69
N HIS A 936 15.27 37.84 5.03
CA HIS A 936 14.08 38.57 5.45
C HIS A 936 13.35 39.19 4.26
N PHE A 937 12.05 38.92 4.17
CA PHE A 937 11.12 39.44 3.16
C PHE A 937 10.07 40.31 3.83
N THR A 938 9.80 41.51 3.28
CA THR A 938 8.85 42.46 3.87
C THR A 938 7.96 43.16 2.83
N ILE A 939 6.67 43.31 3.16
CA ILE A 939 5.71 44.17 2.46
C ILE A 939 4.96 44.98 3.53
N GLY A 940 5.07 46.32 3.47
CA GLY A 940 4.43 47.22 4.44
C GLY A 940 4.91 46.97 5.88
N SER A 941 4.04 46.42 6.73
CA SER A 941 4.34 46.00 8.10
C SER A 941 4.58 44.50 8.26
N ASN A 942 4.31 43.71 7.22
CA ASN A 942 4.36 42.26 7.28
C ASN A 942 5.77 41.77 6.94
N THR A 943 6.18 40.67 7.60
CA THR A 943 7.52 40.12 7.47
C THR A 943 7.49 38.60 7.57
N ALA A 944 8.35 37.94 6.80
CA ALA A 944 8.69 36.53 6.92
C ALA A 944 10.19 36.37 6.67
N TYR A 945 10.77 35.24 7.07
CA TYR A 945 12.15 34.95 6.74
C TYR A 945 12.42 33.45 6.59
N GLU A 946 13.38 33.13 5.74
CA GLU A 946 14.03 31.83 5.62
C GLU A 946 15.34 31.85 6.42
N TRP A 947 15.72 30.72 7.02
CA TRP A 947 16.92 30.55 7.85
C TRP A 947 17.33 29.08 7.86
N HIS A 948 18.57 28.78 8.27
CA HIS A 948 19.22 27.50 7.99
C HIS A 948 19.79 26.83 9.26
N PRO A 949 18.94 26.41 10.21
CA PRO A 949 19.37 25.96 11.55
C PRO A 949 20.32 24.75 11.54
N ILE A 950 20.29 23.90 10.50
CA ILE A 950 21.11 22.69 10.43
C ILE A 950 22.61 22.97 10.54
N VAL A 951 23.09 24.16 10.15
CA VAL A 951 24.50 24.59 10.26
C VAL A 951 25.07 24.53 11.67
N TYR A 952 24.23 24.58 12.70
CA TYR A 952 24.65 24.49 14.09
C TYR A 952 24.96 23.05 14.53
N SER A 953 24.63 22.04 13.70
CA SER A 953 24.86 20.63 13.96
C SER A 953 26.04 20.07 13.15
N ASN A 954 27.00 19.44 13.84
CA ASN A 954 28.08 18.70 13.21
C ASN A 954 27.61 17.38 12.55
N THR A 955 26.34 17.03 12.71
CA THR A 955 25.68 15.88 12.08
C THR A 955 24.37 16.32 11.44
N GLY A 956 24.25 17.60 11.06
CA GLY A 956 23.01 18.18 10.53
C GLY A 956 22.56 17.47 9.25
N CYS A 957 23.43 17.38 8.25
CA CYS A 957 23.11 16.68 7.00
C CYS A 957 23.06 15.15 7.16
N GLU A 958 23.70 14.60 8.18
CA GLU A 958 23.54 13.19 8.54
C GLU A 958 22.15 12.89 9.12
N GLN A 959 21.55 13.83 9.84
CA GLN A 959 20.19 13.73 10.38
C GLN A 959 19.10 13.89 9.30
N GLU A 960 19.45 14.47 8.15
CA GLU A 960 18.55 14.65 6.98
C GLU A 960 18.58 13.45 6.00
N VAL A 961 19.26 12.33 6.32
CA VAL A 961 19.24 11.12 5.48
C VAL A 961 17.82 10.57 5.24
N PRO A 962 16.93 10.48 6.26
CA PRO A 962 15.51 10.13 6.03
C PRO A 962 14.75 11.14 5.15
N GLN A 963 15.30 12.34 4.91
CA GLN A 963 14.74 13.41 4.08
C GLN A 963 15.38 13.50 2.68
N GLY A 964 16.13 12.46 2.27
CA GLY A 964 16.70 12.31 0.93
C GLY A 964 18.18 12.67 0.80
N VAL A 965 18.92 12.89 1.90
CA VAL A 965 20.39 13.00 1.81
C VAL A 965 21.00 11.63 1.54
N VAL A 966 21.77 11.51 0.46
CA VAL A 966 22.54 10.29 0.16
C VAL A 966 23.49 9.95 1.32
N ALA A 967 23.33 8.77 1.92
CA ALA A 967 24.13 8.34 3.05
C ALA A 967 25.58 7.98 2.69
N ASN A 968 26.45 7.95 3.70
CA ASN A 968 27.78 7.32 3.66
C ASN A 968 28.66 7.74 2.50
N GLN A 969 28.60 9.01 2.17
CA GLN A 969 29.55 9.61 1.25
C GLN A 969 30.94 9.68 1.94
N PHE A 970 31.99 10.00 1.21
CA PHE A 970 33.28 10.31 1.85
C PHE A 970 33.35 11.80 2.21
N GLY A 971 34.33 12.20 3.04
CA GLY A 971 34.55 13.62 3.32
C GLY A 971 33.52 14.23 4.29
N SER A 972 33.28 15.54 4.13
CA SER A 972 32.54 16.40 5.06
C SER A 972 31.02 16.27 5.03
N TRP A 973 30.46 15.26 4.37
CA TRP A 973 29.01 15.11 4.18
C TRP A 973 28.13 15.21 5.45
N PRO A 974 28.53 14.82 6.69
CA PRO A 974 27.65 14.88 7.86
C PRO A 974 27.32 16.30 8.37
N TYR A 975 28.21 17.27 8.17
CA TYR A 975 28.05 18.62 8.74
C TYR A 975 26.84 19.34 8.13
N GLY A 976 26.06 20.09 8.91
CA GLY A 976 25.02 20.94 8.33
C GLY A 976 25.60 22.11 7.52
N ARG A 977 24.96 22.45 6.40
CA ARG A 977 25.28 23.65 5.58
C ARG A 977 24.06 24.55 5.41
N ALA A 978 24.31 25.78 4.99
CA ALA A 978 23.27 26.80 4.89
C ALA A 978 22.43 26.62 3.61
N GLY A 979 21.30 25.93 3.73
CA GLY A 979 20.30 25.74 2.68
C GLY A 979 20.53 24.52 1.79
N TRP A 980 21.44 23.61 2.15
CA TRP A 980 21.71 22.40 1.38
C TRP A 980 22.42 21.32 2.18
N CYS A 981 22.41 20.10 1.65
CA CYS A 981 23.29 19.01 2.03
C CYS A 981 23.92 18.38 0.78
N ALA A 982 25.15 17.90 0.90
CA ALA A 982 25.80 17.20 -0.20
C ALA A 982 24.99 15.94 -0.53
N GLY A 983 24.71 15.67 -1.80
CA GLY A 983 23.85 14.54 -2.18
C GLY A 983 22.36 14.74 -1.87
N GLN A 984 21.87 15.98 -1.84
CA GLN A 984 20.45 16.33 -1.72
C GLN A 984 20.06 17.31 -2.82
N ASP A 985 18.79 17.32 -3.19
CA ASP A 985 18.17 18.41 -3.93
C ASP A 985 17.96 19.63 -3.02
N VAL A 986 17.90 20.82 -3.62
CA VAL A 986 17.66 22.07 -2.90
C VAL A 986 16.17 22.39 -2.99
N LYS A 987 15.42 21.91 -2.00
CA LYS A 987 13.98 22.16 -1.84
C LYS A 987 13.70 23.67 -1.78
N GLN A 988 12.61 24.10 -2.41
CA GLN A 988 12.20 25.50 -2.50
C GLN A 988 11.54 25.91 -1.18
N TRP A 989 12.05 26.98 -0.54
CA TRP A 989 11.30 27.65 0.51
C TRP A 989 10.13 28.39 -0.12
N THR A 990 8.91 28.11 0.35
CA THR A 990 7.69 28.78 -0.10
C THR A 990 6.96 29.42 1.06
N TYR A 991 6.38 30.60 0.82
CA TYR A 991 5.64 31.33 1.86
C TYR A 991 4.48 32.11 1.25
N ASP A 992 3.28 31.92 1.80
CA ASP A 992 2.07 32.59 1.36
C ASP A 992 2.00 34.05 1.85
N ILE A 993 1.91 34.98 0.90
CA ILE A 993 1.81 36.43 1.14
C ILE A 993 0.48 37.01 0.64
N THR A 994 -0.53 36.17 0.35
CA THR A 994 -1.85 36.58 -0.15
C THR A 994 -2.48 37.62 0.77
N ASN A 995 -2.42 37.39 2.09
CA ASN A 995 -2.92 38.29 3.13
C ASN A 995 -2.09 39.59 3.32
N TRP A 996 -0.96 39.74 2.60
CA TRP A 996 -0.12 40.95 2.65
C TRP A 996 -0.39 41.90 1.49
N VAL A 997 -1.05 41.43 0.43
CA VAL A 997 -1.22 42.14 -0.84
C VAL A 997 -2.71 42.35 -1.13
N THR A 998 -3.02 43.09 -2.18
CA THR A 998 -4.39 43.22 -2.69
C THR A 998 -4.40 42.96 -4.19
N PRO A 999 -5.25 42.07 -4.72
CA PRO A 999 -5.36 41.83 -6.16
C PRO A 999 -5.58 43.13 -6.95
N GLY A 1000 -4.83 43.30 -8.04
CA GLY A 1000 -4.81 44.53 -8.85
C GLY A 1000 -4.05 45.72 -8.25
N ALA A 1001 -3.46 45.60 -7.06
CA ALA A 1001 -2.65 46.65 -6.45
C ALA A 1001 -1.18 46.62 -6.90
N THR A 1002 -0.45 47.69 -6.56
CA THR A 1002 1.00 47.79 -6.71
C THR A 1002 1.63 47.78 -5.33
N GLU A 1003 2.44 46.76 -5.05
CA GLU A 1003 3.14 46.59 -3.78
C GLU A 1003 4.66 46.67 -3.98
N THR A 1004 5.40 46.93 -2.91
CA THR A 1004 6.87 46.86 -2.91
C THR A 1004 7.32 45.80 -1.91
N LEU A 1005 7.91 44.73 -2.44
CA LEU A 1005 8.60 43.71 -1.66
C LEU A 1005 10.04 44.17 -1.41
N SER A 1006 10.51 44.09 -0.17
CA SER A 1006 11.93 44.29 0.18
C SER A 1006 12.55 42.99 0.68
N TYR A 1007 13.81 42.76 0.34
CA TYR A 1007 14.60 41.58 0.69
C TYR A 1007 15.93 41.97 1.33
N ARG A 1008 16.31 41.29 2.42
CA ARG A 1008 17.58 41.50 3.13
C ARG A 1008 18.19 40.18 3.61
N GLY A 1009 19.49 39.99 3.37
CA GLY A 1009 20.27 38.89 3.96
C GLY A 1009 20.98 39.34 5.24
N LEU A 1010 20.70 38.71 6.37
CA LEU A 1010 21.23 39.07 7.70
C LEU A 1010 22.01 37.89 8.32
N PHE A 1011 22.77 38.17 9.38
CA PHE A 1011 23.45 37.18 10.22
C PHE A 1011 23.22 37.55 11.68
N ASN A 1012 22.56 36.68 12.44
CA ASN A 1012 22.09 36.96 13.82
C ASN A 1012 21.27 38.26 13.90
N GLY A 1013 20.32 38.44 12.98
CA GLY A 1013 19.44 39.61 12.89
C GLY A 1013 20.13 40.94 12.54
N ALA A 1014 21.39 40.91 12.07
CA ALA A 1014 22.17 42.10 11.78
C ALA A 1014 22.88 42.06 10.40
N GLU A 1015 23.30 43.23 9.92
CA GLU A 1015 24.15 43.35 8.72
C GLU A 1015 25.48 42.60 8.93
N TYR A 1016 25.78 41.63 8.06
CA TYR A 1016 26.94 40.78 8.22
C TYR A 1016 28.26 41.49 7.88
N VAL A 1017 29.09 41.79 8.87
CA VAL A 1017 30.43 42.35 8.67
C VAL A 1017 31.49 41.30 9.05
N PRO A 1018 32.14 40.64 8.06
CA PRO A 1018 33.11 39.58 8.34
C PRO A 1018 34.37 40.10 9.07
N THR A 1019 34.95 39.25 9.90
CA THR A 1019 36.21 39.50 10.64
C THR A 1019 37.27 38.46 10.30
N GLY A 1020 38.55 38.80 10.47
CA GLY A 1020 39.66 37.86 10.21
C GLY A 1020 39.95 37.59 8.73
N GLU A 1021 39.45 38.42 7.82
CA GLU A 1021 39.44 38.15 6.37
C GLU A 1021 40.81 37.83 5.74
N THR A 1022 40.77 36.89 4.79
CA THR A 1022 41.78 36.76 3.72
C THR A 1022 41.22 37.36 2.41
N GLU A 1023 42.07 37.99 1.59
CA GLU A 1023 41.62 38.87 0.48
C GLU A 1023 40.64 38.20 -0.51
N ASN A 1024 39.55 38.91 -0.88
CA ASN A 1024 38.54 38.52 -1.88
C ASN A 1024 38.01 37.09 -1.72
N ALA A 1025 37.42 36.83 -0.56
CA ALA A 1025 37.28 35.49 -0.01
C ALA A 1025 36.25 34.55 -0.69
N GLY A 1026 35.37 35.04 -1.57
CA GLY A 1026 34.47 34.18 -2.37
C GLY A 1026 33.33 33.53 -1.58
N ARG A 1027 32.75 34.26 -0.63
CA ARG A 1027 31.58 33.82 0.16
C ARG A 1027 30.31 34.24 -0.55
N ASN A 1028 29.60 33.31 -1.15
CA ASN A 1028 28.46 33.64 -2.00
C ASN A 1028 27.19 33.01 -1.47
N ILE A 1029 26.13 33.80 -1.39
CA ILE A 1029 24.76 33.29 -1.35
C ILE A 1029 24.32 33.18 -2.80
N HIS A 1030 23.92 31.99 -3.23
CA HIS A 1030 23.25 31.79 -4.51
C HIS A 1030 21.75 31.71 -4.23
N ALA A 1031 21.00 32.69 -4.71
CA ALA A 1031 19.55 32.77 -4.51
C ALA A 1031 18.86 33.04 -5.84
N GLU A 1032 17.82 32.25 -6.12
CA GLU A 1032 16.83 32.45 -7.18
C GLU A 1032 15.49 32.68 -6.46
N ILE A 1033 14.92 33.89 -6.56
CA ILE A 1033 13.72 34.26 -5.77
C ILE A 1033 12.65 34.83 -6.71
N TRP A 1034 11.47 34.21 -6.65
CA TRP A 1034 10.29 34.53 -7.44
C TRP A 1034 9.11 34.90 -6.52
N VAL A 1035 8.21 35.76 -7.01
CA VAL A 1035 6.85 35.90 -6.48
C VAL A 1035 5.91 35.28 -7.49
N VAL A 1036 5.27 34.17 -7.13
CA VAL A 1036 4.35 33.41 -7.97
C VAL A 1036 2.91 33.84 -7.67
N TYR A 1037 2.12 33.99 -8.72
CA TYR A 1037 0.70 34.32 -8.65
C TYR A 1037 -0.07 33.11 -9.15
N ASP A 1038 -0.96 32.61 -8.30
CA ASP A 1038 -1.86 31.52 -8.64
C ASP A 1038 -3.25 32.06 -8.96
N THR A 1039 -3.93 31.40 -9.88
CA THR A 1039 -5.31 31.70 -10.29
C THR A 1039 -6.14 30.42 -10.22
N PRO A 1040 -7.48 30.52 -10.05
CA PRO A 1040 -8.35 29.35 -10.01
C PRO A 1040 -8.25 28.51 -11.29
N LEU A 1041 -8.29 27.18 -11.14
CA LEU A 1041 -8.50 26.28 -12.27
C LEU A 1041 -9.88 26.50 -12.87
N VAL A 1042 -9.95 26.58 -14.19
CA VAL A 1042 -11.19 26.75 -14.95
C VAL A 1042 -11.53 25.43 -15.64
N ASP A 1043 -12.79 25.02 -15.58
CA ASP A 1043 -13.36 23.86 -16.28
C ASP A 1043 -12.66 22.50 -16.02
N ARG A 1044 -12.79 21.94 -14.80
CA ARG A 1044 -12.77 20.48 -14.61
C ARG A 1044 -14.18 19.91 -14.92
N ILE A 1045 -14.34 19.24 -16.07
CA ILE A 1045 -15.50 18.42 -16.47
C ILE A 1045 -15.00 17.04 -16.89
#